data_AF-A0A4Y7SNS7-F1
#
_entry.id   AF-A0A4Y7SNS7-F1
#
_cell.length_a   1.000
_cell.length_b   1.000
_cell.length_c   1.000
_cell.angle_alpha   90.00
_cell.angle_beta   90.00
_cell.angle_gamma   90.00
#
_symmetry.space_group_name_H-M   'P 1'
#
loop_
_entity.id
_entity.type
_entity.pdbx_description
1 polymer ?
#
loop_
_entity_poly.entity_id
_entity_poly.type
_entity_poly.pdbx_seq_one_letter_code
_entity_poly.pdbx_strand_id
1 'polypeptide(L)'
;MGRQKTSKVQKTSYTERVLGAMTQIQKEHRKHSIHMATLRAQIRKNADVKRDKLGPNWSSWVTKAVQKLAEDGVIDHPNTQEVAFTQSGKQIITTAKKALPDEDHLWRHVSTSISRGRKRRRSSIGGQDIGLGSSISAKRTRSSVVGELVGSIHMTPVRSPRKSLGTTPAQVTFRDMSPLTDISEDDDENASLKAQLHEQEKEIQELRNQMLTFQRSARSHPSRHDTPVTPVWDSVSQTQTPQPTPSRPGIVSTATARLQVSKGITRTQSGTYIPNLSKQPTPAPSDVDDEGDTGVMLGMDDEDGAARPVPGTFLTASRSPFGHEDTDVEEGSNQVDNANDGLPSSSLARGDGTSALLARVGDLEQLLEEKKQELSDLRVVMGGHETHISALQDEIETSQGRLREETAQRELGESELQARVNEIAVLKERLVEVEGELCACRAGLATAMNKIDDLTGESEGKSVTIATMEAALATSQGQLESRHEQVQQLEISLAELQADNDARKEVNKQIQLQLDERSKQVEGLEAESLREKGIRESLEKSLSSTTDKLASAERHLLEVQASADEKDERLGQAAEKLSDLEATKVQLGNRVDHLQQELGSTKRALSDLQGLVGRSNEELATKESTIQDLSAKLADAEQRVVIAEEARLMSDNRAEGVQQELNRKISSLEEKVAADESQIGTLHSMRASLEVQLDQERAVPRGDGGGGVAYHHAIGSGAKPTCCRRGGKNSWRTESAVIGGRAQGAQGGVQSKRP
;
A
#
# COMPACT_ATOMS: atom_id res chain seq x y z
N MET A 1 -71.73 3.82 23.78
CA MET A 1 -71.11 2.56 23.32
C MET A 1 -69.95 2.84 22.36
N GLY A 2 -68.74 3.08 22.86
CA GLY A 2 -67.57 3.27 21.99
C GLY A 2 -67.05 1.93 21.47
N ARG A 3 -67.03 1.71 20.15
CA ARG A 3 -66.37 0.52 19.57
C ARG A 3 -64.86 0.60 19.85
N GLN A 4 -64.37 -0.17 20.83
CA GLN A 4 -62.93 -0.31 21.04
C GLN A 4 -62.30 -0.85 19.75
N LYS A 5 -61.33 -0.11 19.20
CA LYS A 5 -60.58 -0.52 18.02
C LYS A 5 -59.61 -1.61 18.46
N THR A 6 -60.04 -2.87 18.37
CA THR A 6 -59.19 -4.06 18.52
C THR A 6 -57.89 -3.84 17.75
N SER A 7 -56.76 -3.96 18.43
CA SER A 7 -55.46 -3.72 17.78
C SER A 7 -55.31 -4.64 16.58
N LYS A 8 -54.73 -4.13 15.49
CA LYS A 8 -54.52 -4.92 14.27
C LYS A 8 -53.42 -5.95 14.55
N VAL A 9 -53.83 -7.14 15.01
CA VAL A 9 -52.94 -8.30 15.19
C VAL A 9 -52.13 -8.47 13.91
N GLN A 10 -50.81 -8.35 14.04
CA GLN A 10 -49.92 -8.38 12.89
C GLN A 10 -49.89 -9.81 12.35
N LYS A 11 -50.23 -9.97 11.07
CA LYS A 11 -50.31 -11.29 10.43
C LYS A 11 -48.94 -11.97 10.47
N THR A 12 -48.83 -13.06 11.20
CA THR A 12 -47.59 -13.85 11.28
C THR A 12 -47.39 -14.62 9.98
N SER A 13 -46.20 -14.52 9.39
CA SER A 13 -45.80 -15.25 8.17
C SER A 13 -45.69 -16.75 8.44
N TYR A 14 -45.91 -17.59 7.42
CA TYR A 14 -45.66 -19.03 7.55
C TYR A 14 -44.19 -19.36 7.82
N THR A 15 -43.25 -18.52 7.38
CA THR A 15 -41.83 -18.62 7.78
C THR A 15 -41.63 -18.34 9.27
N GLU A 16 -42.25 -17.28 9.81
CA GLU A 16 -42.21 -16.96 11.25
C GLU A 16 -42.83 -18.11 12.09
N ARG A 17 -43.98 -18.65 11.65
CA ARG A 17 -44.66 -19.79 12.30
C ARG A 17 -43.80 -21.06 12.28
N VAL A 18 -43.15 -21.37 11.15
CA VAL A 18 -42.25 -22.53 11.01
C VAL A 18 -41.06 -22.42 11.97
N LEU A 19 -40.33 -21.30 11.96
CA LEU A 19 -39.14 -21.12 12.79
C LEU A 19 -39.45 -21.17 14.29
N GLY A 20 -40.56 -20.54 14.71
CA GLY A 20 -41.02 -20.58 16.10
C GLY A 20 -41.46 -21.98 16.56
N ALA A 21 -42.31 -22.66 15.79
CA ALA A 21 -42.77 -24.01 16.11
C ALA A 21 -41.63 -25.02 16.13
N MET A 22 -40.69 -24.92 15.18
CA MET A 22 -39.52 -25.79 15.10
C MET A 22 -38.59 -25.61 16.31
N THR A 23 -38.29 -24.35 16.67
CA THR A 23 -37.48 -24.04 17.87
C THR A 23 -38.16 -24.52 19.16
N GLN A 24 -39.49 -24.43 19.24
CA GLN A 24 -40.24 -24.93 20.38
C GLN A 24 -40.19 -26.46 20.47
N ILE A 25 -40.35 -27.20 19.37
CA ILE A 25 -40.21 -28.67 19.36
C ILE A 25 -38.80 -29.09 19.80
N GLN A 26 -37.74 -28.42 19.33
CA GLN A 26 -36.38 -28.71 19.78
C GLN A 26 -36.19 -28.43 21.29
N LYS A 27 -36.82 -27.38 21.82
CA LYS A 27 -36.82 -27.03 23.27
C LYS A 27 -37.61 -28.03 24.12
N GLU A 28 -38.75 -28.51 23.62
CA GLU A 28 -39.64 -29.46 24.33
C GLU A 28 -39.11 -30.91 24.27
N HIS A 29 -38.56 -31.36 23.13
CA HIS A 29 -38.20 -32.76 22.90
C HIS A 29 -36.69 -33.06 22.82
N ARG A 30 -35.82 -32.04 22.83
CA ARG A 30 -34.34 -32.16 22.67
C ARG A 30 -33.85 -32.84 21.38
N LYS A 31 -34.73 -33.13 20.41
CA LYS A 31 -34.36 -33.71 19.11
C LYS A 31 -33.87 -32.64 18.13
N HIS A 32 -32.88 -32.97 17.29
CA HIS A 32 -32.30 -32.04 16.33
C HIS A 32 -33.03 -32.04 14.97
N SER A 33 -33.42 -33.21 14.47
CA SER A 33 -34.37 -33.33 13.35
C SER A 33 -35.81 -33.46 13.86
N ILE A 34 -36.75 -32.99 13.04
CA ILE A 34 -38.19 -32.95 13.34
C ILE A 34 -38.97 -33.42 12.11
N HIS A 35 -39.83 -34.42 12.30
CA HIS A 35 -40.70 -34.92 11.23
C HIS A 35 -41.75 -33.87 10.80
N MET A 36 -42.03 -33.78 9.50
CA MET A 36 -42.92 -32.79 8.89
C MET A 36 -44.35 -32.83 9.46
N ALA A 37 -44.85 -34.00 9.84
CA ALA A 37 -46.16 -34.12 10.48
C ALA A 37 -46.18 -33.42 11.87
N THR A 38 -45.13 -33.62 12.66
CA THR A 38 -44.96 -33.01 13.99
C THR A 38 -44.83 -31.50 13.91
N LEU A 39 -44.05 -30.98 12.94
CA LEU A 39 -43.92 -29.54 12.71
C LEU A 39 -45.26 -28.91 12.29
N ARG A 40 -46.03 -29.57 11.41
CA ARG A 40 -47.39 -29.13 11.05
C ARG A 40 -48.33 -29.15 12.26
N ALA A 41 -48.29 -30.18 13.11
CA ALA A 41 -49.11 -30.29 14.30
C ALA A 41 -48.83 -29.16 15.31
N GLN A 42 -47.56 -28.83 15.57
CA GLN A 42 -47.19 -27.73 16.46
C GLN A 42 -47.58 -26.37 15.87
N ILE A 43 -47.46 -26.16 14.55
CA ILE A 43 -47.92 -24.92 13.89
C ILE A 43 -49.43 -24.73 14.07
N ARG A 44 -50.23 -25.81 14.06
CA ARG A 44 -51.66 -25.76 14.41
C ARG A 44 -51.85 -25.36 15.88
N LYS A 45 -51.27 -26.11 16.81
CA LYS A 45 -51.31 -25.86 18.28
C LYS A 45 -50.94 -24.41 18.63
N ASN A 46 -49.87 -23.87 18.02
CA ASN A 46 -49.40 -22.51 18.27
C ASN A 46 -50.33 -21.45 17.67
N ALA A 47 -50.96 -21.73 16.53
CA ALA A 47 -51.96 -20.85 15.94
C ALA A 47 -53.24 -20.81 16.78
N ASP A 48 -53.71 -21.96 17.28
CA ASP A 48 -54.88 -22.07 18.16
C ASP A 48 -54.65 -21.30 19.48
N VAL A 49 -53.50 -21.49 20.12
CA VAL A 49 -53.08 -20.74 21.34
C VAL A 49 -53.06 -19.24 21.10
N LYS A 50 -52.55 -18.77 19.95
CA LYS A 50 -52.53 -17.35 19.58
C LYS A 50 -53.85 -16.84 18.98
N ARG A 51 -54.88 -17.69 18.85
CA ARG A 51 -56.16 -17.42 18.17
C ARG A 51 -55.98 -16.91 16.71
N ASP A 52 -54.88 -17.31 16.08
CA ASP A 52 -54.50 -16.93 14.71
C ASP A 52 -55.09 -17.95 13.71
N LYS A 53 -55.98 -17.49 12.82
CA LYS A 53 -56.69 -18.38 11.89
C LYS A 53 -55.80 -18.83 10.73
N LEU A 54 -55.37 -20.09 10.77
CA LEU A 54 -54.77 -20.78 9.62
C LEU A 54 -55.77 -20.84 8.45
N GLY A 55 -55.31 -20.55 7.23
CA GLY A 55 -56.13 -20.64 6.02
C GLY A 55 -56.24 -22.08 5.51
N PRO A 56 -57.17 -22.39 4.58
CA PRO A 56 -57.42 -23.77 4.15
C PRO A 56 -56.16 -24.49 3.62
N ASN A 57 -55.30 -23.77 2.88
CA ASN A 57 -54.09 -24.32 2.28
C ASN A 57 -52.83 -24.20 3.17
N TRP A 58 -53.00 -24.02 4.49
CA TRP A 58 -51.88 -23.77 5.42
C TRP A 58 -50.80 -24.86 5.40
N SER A 59 -51.15 -26.13 5.23
CA SER A 59 -50.20 -27.24 5.14
C SER A 59 -49.28 -27.13 3.91
N SER A 60 -49.82 -26.67 2.77
CA SER A 60 -49.03 -26.37 1.57
C SER A 60 -48.13 -25.15 1.80
N TRP A 61 -48.65 -24.09 2.44
CA TRP A 61 -47.86 -22.90 2.76
C TRP A 61 -46.74 -23.15 3.78
N VAL A 62 -46.96 -24.03 4.76
CA VAL A 62 -45.90 -24.54 5.67
C VAL A 62 -44.83 -25.29 4.88
N THR A 63 -45.23 -26.15 3.94
CA THR A 63 -44.27 -26.92 3.11
C THR A 63 -43.43 -25.99 2.23
N LYS A 64 -44.05 -25.01 1.58
CA LYS A 64 -43.34 -23.96 0.81
C LYS A 64 -42.47 -23.07 1.68
N ALA A 65 -42.85 -22.81 2.94
CA ALA A 65 -42.02 -22.05 3.87
C ALA A 65 -40.79 -22.84 4.35
N VAL A 66 -40.93 -24.16 4.60
CA VAL A 66 -39.79 -25.05 4.90
C VAL A 66 -38.86 -25.15 3.69
N GLN A 67 -39.39 -25.40 2.49
CA GLN A 67 -38.60 -25.44 1.25
C GLN A 67 -37.84 -24.13 1.02
N LYS A 68 -38.50 -22.96 1.15
CA LYS A 68 -37.81 -21.67 1.02
C LYS A 68 -36.71 -21.49 2.08
N LEU A 69 -36.93 -21.90 3.33
CA LEU A 69 -35.91 -21.84 4.38
C LEU A 69 -34.73 -22.78 4.13
N ALA A 70 -34.89 -23.83 3.30
CA ALA A 70 -33.79 -24.66 2.81
C ALA A 70 -33.09 -24.06 1.58
N GLU A 71 -33.83 -23.48 0.63
CA GLU A 71 -33.27 -22.69 -0.49
C GLU A 71 -32.46 -21.46 0.00
N ASP A 72 -32.84 -20.92 1.17
CA ASP A 72 -32.17 -19.85 1.89
C ASP A 72 -31.05 -20.36 2.84
N GLY A 73 -30.81 -21.68 2.96
CA GLY A 73 -29.71 -22.28 3.73
C GLY A 73 -29.86 -22.28 5.26
N VAL A 74 -31.07 -22.05 5.79
CA VAL A 74 -31.37 -21.90 7.22
C VAL A 74 -31.86 -23.21 7.85
N ILE A 75 -32.53 -24.02 7.04
CA ILE A 75 -33.07 -25.34 7.39
C ILE A 75 -32.46 -26.36 6.44
N ASP A 76 -32.24 -27.57 6.94
CA ASP A 76 -31.87 -28.74 6.15
C ASP A 76 -33.06 -29.70 6.08
N HIS A 77 -33.19 -30.40 4.96
CA HIS A 77 -34.20 -31.43 4.73
C HIS A 77 -33.56 -32.69 4.11
N PRO A 78 -32.65 -33.37 4.83
CA PRO A 78 -31.86 -34.48 4.27
C PRO A 78 -32.74 -35.64 3.78
N ASN A 79 -33.91 -35.81 4.39
CA ASN A 79 -35.00 -36.64 3.89
C ASN A 79 -36.24 -35.77 3.68
N THR A 80 -37.06 -36.06 2.65
CA THR A 80 -38.27 -35.28 2.30
C THR A 80 -39.32 -35.16 3.41
N GLN A 81 -39.17 -35.92 4.50
CA GLN A 81 -40.07 -35.95 5.65
C GLN A 81 -39.45 -35.36 6.93
N GLU A 82 -38.15 -35.08 6.98
CA GLU A 82 -37.47 -34.55 8.18
C GLU A 82 -36.86 -33.17 7.96
N VAL A 83 -36.82 -32.38 9.03
CA VAL A 83 -36.47 -30.95 9.01
C VAL A 83 -35.52 -30.67 10.19
N ALA A 84 -34.32 -30.18 9.90
CA ALA A 84 -33.30 -29.81 10.90
C ALA A 84 -32.82 -28.36 10.68
N PHE A 85 -32.21 -27.72 11.68
CA PHE A 85 -31.56 -26.41 11.46
C PHE A 85 -30.13 -26.62 10.98
N THR A 86 -29.74 -25.94 9.89
CA THR A 86 -28.32 -25.86 9.47
C THR A 86 -27.51 -25.13 10.54
N GLN A 87 -26.19 -25.31 10.54
CA GLN A 87 -25.32 -24.57 11.47
C GLN A 87 -25.42 -23.04 11.24
N SER A 88 -25.57 -22.61 9.98
CA SER A 88 -25.85 -21.22 9.61
C SER A 88 -27.18 -20.72 10.19
N GLY A 89 -28.26 -21.50 10.07
CA GLY A 89 -29.56 -21.18 10.65
C GLY A 89 -29.52 -21.04 12.16
N LYS A 90 -28.83 -21.96 12.86
CA LYS A 90 -28.58 -21.86 14.32
C LYS A 90 -27.83 -20.58 14.68
N GLN A 91 -26.81 -20.20 13.92
CA GLN A 91 -26.07 -18.94 14.14
C GLN A 91 -26.96 -17.71 13.93
N ILE A 92 -27.73 -17.63 12.84
CA ILE A 92 -28.65 -16.52 12.56
C ILE A 92 -29.68 -16.37 13.70
N ILE A 93 -30.26 -17.47 14.15
CA ILE A 93 -31.23 -17.48 15.27
C ILE A 93 -30.55 -17.06 16.58
N THR A 94 -29.33 -17.51 16.84
CA THR A 94 -28.57 -17.16 18.07
C THR A 94 -28.18 -15.70 18.10
N THR A 95 -27.72 -15.14 16.98
CA THR A 95 -27.40 -13.71 16.85
C THR A 95 -28.66 -12.85 17.00
N ALA A 96 -29.79 -13.26 16.40
CA ALA A 96 -31.05 -12.55 16.56
C ALA A 96 -31.59 -12.63 18.01
N LYS A 97 -31.39 -13.75 18.72
CA LYS A 97 -31.70 -13.88 20.17
C LYS A 97 -30.85 -12.99 21.07
N LYS A 98 -29.60 -12.69 20.67
CA LYS A 98 -28.77 -11.69 21.36
C LYS A 98 -29.23 -10.25 21.11
N ALA A 99 -29.90 -9.99 19.98
CA ALA A 99 -30.35 -8.67 19.57
C ALA A 99 -31.77 -8.30 20.05
N LEU A 100 -32.65 -9.29 20.28
CA LEU A 100 -34.06 -9.08 20.66
C LEU A 100 -34.49 -10.05 21.78
N PRO A 101 -34.98 -9.55 22.93
CA PRO A 101 -35.41 -10.40 24.05
C PRO A 101 -36.83 -10.99 23.89
N ASP A 102 -37.62 -10.50 22.94
CA ASP A 102 -38.99 -10.97 22.66
C ASP A 102 -38.99 -12.01 21.52
N GLU A 103 -39.48 -13.22 21.81
CA GLU A 103 -39.58 -14.32 20.83
C GLU A 103 -40.51 -13.98 19.66
N ASP A 104 -41.53 -13.11 19.82
CA ASP A 104 -42.43 -12.74 18.72
C ASP A 104 -41.83 -11.72 17.75
N HIS A 105 -40.86 -10.92 18.20
CA HIS A 105 -40.06 -10.05 17.35
C HIS A 105 -38.83 -10.75 16.76
N LEU A 106 -38.27 -11.73 17.48
CA LEU A 106 -37.17 -12.59 17.03
C LEU A 106 -37.47 -13.25 15.66
N TRP A 107 -38.58 -13.96 15.54
CA TRP A 107 -38.88 -14.73 14.32
C TRP A 107 -39.11 -13.85 13.10
N ARG A 108 -39.65 -12.64 13.30
CA ARG A 108 -39.72 -11.63 12.25
C ARG A 108 -38.33 -11.15 11.84
N HIS A 109 -37.49 -10.80 12.81
CA HIS A 109 -36.13 -10.33 12.51
C HIS A 109 -35.39 -11.35 11.65
N VAL A 110 -35.36 -12.62 12.09
CA VAL A 110 -34.80 -13.75 11.33
C VAL A 110 -35.44 -13.87 9.95
N SER A 111 -36.77 -13.94 9.83
CA SER A 111 -37.44 -14.06 8.52
C SER A 111 -37.16 -12.87 7.57
N THR A 112 -36.85 -11.68 8.10
CA THR A 112 -36.53 -10.49 7.30
C THR A 112 -35.04 -10.35 6.97
N SER A 113 -34.11 -10.83 7.80
CA SER A 113 -32.68 -10.84 7.46
C SER A 113 -32.42 -11.83 6.31
N ILE A 114 -32.96 -13.04 6.44
CA ILE A 114 -32.95 -14.09 5.41
C ILE A 114 -33.46 -13.54 4.07
N SER A 115 -34.69 -13.01 4.07
CA SER A 115 -35.35 -12.53 2.84
C SER A 115 -34.74 -11.26 2.24
N ARG A 116 -33.70 -10.67 2.85
CA ARG A 116 -32.97 -9.50 2.34
C ARG A 116 -31.59 -9.84 1.78
N GLY A 117 -30.99 -10.97 2.17
CA GLY A 117 -29.61 -11.31 1.81
C GLY A 117 -29.38 -11.53 0.31
N ARG A 118 -30.31 -12.20 -0.38
CA ARG A 118 -30.11 -12.65 -1.76
C ARG A 118 -30.56 -11.65 -2.84
N LYS A 119 -30.19 -10.37 -2.70
CA LYS A 119 -30.21 -9.44 -3.85
C LYS A 119 -29.25 -9.96 -4.92
N ARG A 120 -29.77 -10.50 -6.03
CA ARG A 120 -28.96 -10.80 -7.23
C ARG A 120 -28.08 -9.59 -7.56
N ARG A 121 -26.75 -9.75 -7.58
CA ARG A 121 -25.82 -8.73 -8.06
C ARG A 121 -26.09 -8.50 -9.54
N ARG A 122 -26.95 -7.53 -9.87
CA ARG A 122 -27.16 -7.06 -11.24
C ARG A 122 -25.87 -6.39 -11.67
N SER A 123 -25.23 -6.91 -12.71
CA SER A 123 -23.93 -6.46 -13.20
C SER A 123 -24.01 -5.06 -13.83
N SER A 124 -23.87 -4.03 -13.00
CA SER A 124 -23.66 -2.66 -13.45
C SER A 124 -22.18 -2.47 -13.81
N ILE A 125 -21.87 -2.57 -15.10
CA ILE A 125 -20.63 -2.06 -15.69
C ILE A 125 -20.64 -0.53 -15.68
N GLY A 126 -19.47 0.07 -15.42
CA GLY A 126 -19.19 1.49 -15.67
C GLY A 126 -19.42 2.43 -14.47
N GLY A 127 -18.50 3.39 -14.30
CA GLY A 127 -18.64 4.51 -13.37
C GLY A 127 -17.68 4.49 -12.16
N GLN A 128 -16.42 4.86 -12.38
CA GLN A 128 -15.65 5.55 -11.35
C GLN A 128 -16.10 7.01 -11.31
N ASP A 129 -16.27 7.59 -10.12
CA ASP A 129 -15.86 8.97 -9.87
C ASP A 129 -15.59 9.18 -8.36
N ILE A 130 -14.88 10.24 -8.01
CA ILE A 130 -14.29 10.50 -6.69
C ILE A 130 -15.10 11.58 -5.97
N GLY A 131 -15.47 11.36 -4.70
CA GLY A 131 -16.23 12.34 -3.93
C GLY A 131 -16.15 12.17 -2.41
N LEU A 132 -15.42 13.07 -1.76
CA LEU A 132 -15.43 13.24 -0.29
C LEU A 132 -16.71 14.01 0.13
N GLY A 133 -17.33 13.65 1.26
CA GLY A 133 -18.47 14.43 1.77
C GLY A 133 -19.11 13.87 3.04
N SER A 134 -19.10 14.66 4.13
CA SER A 134 -19.68 14.27 5.41
C SER A 134 -21.21 14.34 5.44
N SER A 135 -21.80 13.46 6.26
CA SER A 135 -22.99 13.65 7.10
C SER A 135 -23.79 14.98 6.99
N ILE A 136 -25.13 14.89 6.84
CA ILE A 136 -26.15 15.46 7.78
C ILE A 136 -27.60 15.39 7.22
N SER A 137 -28.51 14.86 8.05
CA SER A 137 -29.94 15.18 8.26
C SER A 137 -30.97 15.47 7.12
N ALA A 138 -32.07 14.70 7.21
CA ALA A 138 -33.49 15.12 7.08
C ALA A 138 -34.19 15.53 5.75
N LYS A 139 -35.21 14.71 5.41
CA LYS A 139 -36.60 15.11 5.06
C LYS A 139 -36.83 16.25 4.04
N ARG A 140 -37.36 15.93 2.84
CA ARG A 140 -38.81 16.14 2.50
C ARG A 140 -39.28 15.62 1.12
N THR A 141 -40.56 15.26 1.13
CA THR A 141 -41.59 15.09 0.07
C THR A 141 -41.37 15.58 -1.38
N ARG A 142 -41.50 14.63 -2.33
CA ARG A 142 -42.61 14.46 -3.32
C ARG A 142 -42.83 15.50 -4.46
N SER A 143 -43.27 14.99 -5.62
CA SER A 143 -43.77 15.69 -6.86
C SER A 143 -42.72 16.33 -7.79
N SER A 144 -42.92 16.51 -9.11
CA SER A 144 -43.70 15.77 -10.16
C SER A 144 -43.60 16.45 -11.55
N VAL A 145 -43.91 15.73 -12.65
CA VAL A 145 -44.41 16.22 -13.98
C VAL A 145 -43.42 16.84 -15.01
N VAL A 146 -43.26 16.12 -16.14
CA VAL A 146 -43.23 16.52 -17.59
C VAL A 146 -42.12 17.44 -18.17
N GLY A 147 -41.80 17.19 -19.46
CA GLY A 147 -40.82 17.88 -20.33
C GLY A 147 -39.60 16.98 -20.62
N GLU A 148 -39.29 16.44 -21.81
CA GLU A 148 -39.72 16.68 -23.21
C GLU A 148 -39.21 17.97 -23.88
N LEU A 149 -38.07 17.89 -24.61
CA LEU A 149 -37.97 18.17 -26.06
C LEU A 149 -36.55 17.88 -26.66
N VAL A 150 -36.53 17.26 -27.85
CA VAL A 150 -35.67 17.47 -29.06
C VAL A 150 -34.14 17.73 -28.97
N GLY A 151 -33.38 16.93 -29.74
CA GLY A 151 -32.19 17.36 -30.52
C GLY A 151 -30.85 16.67 -30.20
N SER A 152 -29.90 16.43 -31.13
CA SER A 152 -29.91 16.55 -32.60
C SER A 152 -28.71 15.79 -33.23
N ILE A 153 -28.80 15.38 -34.52
CA ILE A 153 -27.74 15.04 -35.52
C ILE A 153 -26.38 14.50 -34.96
N HIS A 154 -25.88 13.28 -35.16
CA HIS A 154 -25.95 12.28 -36.25
C HIS A 154 -25.12 12.58 -37.53
N MET A 155 -23.80 12.31 -37.49
CA MET A 155 -22.91 12.24 -38.66
C MET A 155 -21.95 11.04 -38.57
N THR A 156 -22.15 10.06 -39.45
CA THR A 156 -21.07 9.17 -39.97
C THR A 156 -20.49 9.79 -41.25
N PRO A 157 -19.31 9.38 -41.78
CA PRO A 157 -19.35 8.40 -42.90
C PRO A 157 -18.07 7.55 -43.13
N VAL A 158 -18.09 6.80 -44.25
CA VAL A 158 -16.98 6.21 -45.04
C VAL A 158 -16.57 4.76 -44.70
N ARG A 159 -16.09 4.04 -45.74
CA ARG A 159 -16.23 2.59 -45.93
C ARG A 159 -15.17 2.04 -46.91
N SER A 160 -14.20 1.25 -46.42
CA SER A 160 -13.33 0.35 -47.23
C SER A 160 -12.38 1.06 -48.25
N PRO A 161 -11.54 0.38 -49.08
CA PRO A 161 -11.30 -1.06 -49.26
C PRO A 161 -9.84 -1.57 -49.39
N ARG A 162 -9.71 -2.91 -49.36
CA ARG A 162 -8.67 -3.83 -49.89
C ARG A 162 -7.38 -3.24 -50.52
N LYS A 163 -6.21 -3.73 -50.07
CA LYS A 163 -5.02 -4.01 -50.92
C LYS A 163 -4.13 -5.14 -50.34
N SER A 164 -3.02 -5.48 -51.00
CA SER A 164 -2.54 -6.87 -51.12
C SER A 164 -1.09 -7.02 -51.63
N LEU A 165 -0.47 -8.17 -51.26
CA LEU A 165 0.75 -8.79 -51.85
C LEU A 165 2.13 -8.12 -51.59
N GLY A 166 3.19 -8.96 -51.60
CA GLY A 166 4.61 -8.61 -51.35
C GLY A 166 5.09 -8.95 -49.92
N THR A 167 5.99 -9.90 -49.59
CA THR A 167 7.05 -10.69 -50.27
C THR A 167 8.50 -10.14 -50.13
N THR A 168 9.11 -10.35 -48.94
CA THR A 168 10.56 -10.69 -48.66
C THR A 168 11.73 -9.82 -49.22
N PRO A 169 12.98 -9.91 -48.69
CA PRO A 169 13.49 -10.45 -47.40
C PRO A 169 14.43 -9.47 -46.63
N ALA A 170 15.11 -9.95 -45.57
CA ALA A 170 16.26 -9.35 -44.86
C ALA A 170 15.98 -8.10 -43.97
N GLN A 171 16.71 -7.83 -42.87
CA GLN A 171 17.72 -8.61 -42.13
C GLN A 171 17.75 -8.18 -40.63
N VAL A 172 18.27 -9.06 -39.75
CA VAL A 172 18.82 -8.81 -38.39
C VAL A 172 18.13 -7.78 -37.46
N THR A 173 17.49 -8.26 -36.39
CA THR A 173 17.77 -7.80 -35.01
C THR A 173 17.55 -8.93 -34.02
N PHE A 174 18.24 -8.87 -32.87
CA PHE A 174 18.24 -9.88 -31.81
C PHE A 174 16.86 -10.05 -31.15
N ARG A 175 16.50 -11.29 -30.79
CA ARG A 175 15.63 -11.58 -29.64
C ARG A 175 16.06 -12.85 -28.90
N ASP A 176 16.40 -12.62 -27.64
CA ASP A 176 16.37 -13.47 -26.45
C ASP A 176 15.90 -14.92 -26.62
N MET A 177 16.76 -15.85 -26.20
CA MET A 177 16.32 -17.20 -25.85
C MET A 177 15.47 -17.14 -24.57
N SER A 178 14.27 -17.71 -24.61
CA SER A 178 13.41 -17.87 -23.42
C SER A 178 13.43 -19.35 -22.98
N PRO A 179 14.18 -19.71 -21.93
CA PRO A 179 14.41 -21.11 -21.57
C PRO A 179 13.40 -21.58 -20.51
N LEU A 180 12.13 -21.79 -20.89
CA LEU A 180 11.12 -22.35 -19.97
C LEU A 180 9.94 -23.04 -20.67
N THR A 181 10.23 -24.03 -21.52
CA THR A 181 9.23 -25.00 -22.02
C THR A 181 9.81 -26.41 -21.99
N ASP A 182 10.07 -26.90 -20.78
CA ASP A 182 10.38 -28.30 -20.50
C ASP A 182 9.38 -28.78 -19.45
N ILE A 183 8.23 -29.27 -19.94
CA ILE A 183 7.10 -29.77 -19.15
C ILE A 183 6.55 -30.99 -19.91
N SER A 184 7.38 -32.03 -19.99
CA SER A 184 7.01 -33.36 -20.51
C SER A 184 7.05 -34.46 -19.44
N GLU A 185 7.37 -34.11 -18.18
CA GLU A 185 7.37 -35.05 -17.05
C GLU A 185 5.94 -35.36 -16.55
N ASP A 186 4.99 -34.45 -16.77
CA ASP A 186 3.56 -34.61 -16.37
C ASP A 186 2.89 -35.84 -17.01
N ASP A 187 3.29 -36.27 -18.22
CA ASP A 187 2.64 -37.39 -18.92
C ASP A 187 2.98 -38.75 -18.29
N ASP A 188 4.19 -38.91 -17.74
CA ASP A 188 4.62 -40.16 -17.08
C ASP A 188 4.01 -40.30 -15.67
N GLU A 189 3.89 -39.22 -14.89
CA GLU A 189 3.14 -39.25 -13.63
C GLU A 189 1.64 -39.53 -13.88
N ASN A 190 1.07 -38.94 -14.93
CA ASN A 190 -0.32 -39.14 -15.34
C ASN A 190 -0.56 -40.58 -15.87
N ALA A 191 0.45 -41.22 -16.48
CA ALA A 191 0.41 -42.65 -16.82
C ALA A 191 0.48 -43.53 -15.55
N SER A 192 1.36 -43.20 -14.61
CA SER A 192 1.51 -43.89 -13.32
C SER A 192 0.22 -43.87 -12.48
N LEU A 193 -0.39 -42.69 -12.34
CA LEU A 193 -1.67 -42.52 -11.61
C LEU A 193 -2.82 -43.30 -12.26
N LYS A 194 -2.88 -43.39 -13.60
CA LYS A 194 -3.87 -44.21 -14.31
C LYS A 194 -3.65 -45.71 -14.08
N ALA A 195 -2.39 -46.17 -14.06
CA ALA A 195 -2.07 -47.56 -13.74
C ALA A 195 -2.48 -47.90 -12.28
N GLN A 196 -2.18 -47.01 -11.34
CA GLN A 196 -2.50 -47.18 -9.92
C GLN A 196 -4.03 -47.20 -9.66
N LEU A 197 -4.80 -46.34 -10.35
CA LEU A 197 -6.27 -46.40 -10.33
C LEU A 197 -6.80 -47.71 -10.93
N HIS A 198 -6.23 -48.20 -12.02
CA HIS A 198 -6.64 -49.48 -12.62
C HIS A 198 -6.36 -50.66 -11.67
N GLU A 199 -5.29 -50.62 -10.89
CA GLU A 199 -5.01 -51.68 -9.89
C GLU A 199 -6.03 -51.66 -8.74
N GLN A 200 -6.37 -50.48 -8.21
CA GLN A 200 -7.42 -50.35 -7.19
C GLN A 200 -8.81 -50.76 -7.71
N GLU A 201 -9.14 -50.48 -8.98
CA GLU A 201 -10.41 -50.91 -9.59
C GLU A 201 -10.49 -52.45 -9.67
N LYS A 202 -9.36 -53.15 -9.94
CA LYS A 202 -9.30 -54.63 -9.86
C LYS A 202 -9.53 -55.12 -8.43
N GLU A 203 -8.84 -54.54 -7.44
CA GLU A 203 -8.97 -54.92 -6.02
C GLU A 203 -10.42 -54.79 -5.54
N ILE A 204 -11.07 -53.65 -5.87
CA ILE A 204 -12.49 -53.41 -5.60
C ILE A 204 -13.38 -54.45 -6.32
N GLN A 205 -13.04 -54.85 -7.55
CA GLN A 205 -13.77 -55.87 -8.29
C GLN A 205 -13.60 -57.28 -7.67
N GLU A 206 -12.42 -57.60 -7.15
CA GLU A 206 -12.16 -58.86 -6.45
C GLU A 206 -12.85 -58.91 -5.08
N LEU A 207 -12.80 -57.84 -4.28
CA LEU A 207 -13.56 -57.74 -3.03
C LEU A 207 -15.08 -57.87 -3.26
N ARG A 208 -15.61 -57.31 -4.36
CA ARG A 208 -17.00 -57.52 -4.78
C ARG A 208 -17.30 -58.99 -5.12
N ASN A 209 -16.38 -59.68 -5.78
CA ASN A 209 -16.50 -61.11 -6.08
C ASN A 209 -16.47 -61.97 -4.80
N GLN A 210 -15.57 -61.66 -3.85
CA GLN A 210 -15.48 -62.33 -2.54
C GLN A 210 -16.76 -62.09 -1.71
N MET A 211 -17.31 -60.87 -1.68
CA MET A 211 -18.63 -60.63 -1.07
C MET A 211 -19.74 -61.46 -1.73
N LEU A 212 -19.70 -61.65 -3.05
CA LEU A 212 -20.67 -62.45 -3.79
C LEU A 212 -20.56 -63.96 -3.49
N THR A 213 -19.35 -64.50 -3.27
CA THR A 213 -19.18 -65.88 -2.83
C THR A 213 -19.63 -66.06 -1.37
N PHE A 214 -19.24 -65.19 -0.45
CA PHE A 214 -19.75 -65.20 0.93
C PHE A 214 -21.28 -65.11 1.00
N GLN A 215 -21.90 -64.22 0.21
CA GLN A 215 -23.37 -64.07 0.18
C GLN A 215 -24.08 -65.29 -0.44
N ARG A 216 -23.42 -66.05 -1.33
CA ARG A 216 -23.93 -67.36 -1.80
C ARG A 216 -23.81 -68.42 -0.69
N SER A 217 -22.64 -68.56 -0.06
CA SER A 217 -22.41 -69.54 1.02
C SER A 217 -23.36 -69.32 2.20
N ALA A 218 -23.59 -68.06 2.59
CA ALA A 218 -24.55 -67.70 3.64
C ALA A 218 -26.01 -68.03 3.30
N ARG A 219 -26.35 -68.22 2.01
CA ARG A 219 -27.70 -68.62 1.54
C ARG A 219 -27.87 -70.12 1.31
N SER A 220 -26.80 -70.91 1.36
CA SER A 220 -26.85 -72.36 1.14
C SER A 220 -27.09 -73.21 2.41
N HIS A 221 -27.32 -72.58 3.58
CA HIS A 221 -27.73 -73.30 4.80
C HIS A 221 -29.26 -73.36 4.94
N PRO A 222 -29.92 -74.51 4.73
CA PRO A 222 -31.34 -74.67 5.00
C PRO A 222 -31.59 -74.80 6.50
N SER A 223 -31.75 -73.68 7.20
CA SER A 223 -32.18 -73.65 8.60
C SER A 223 -33.57 -74.29 8.73
N ARG A 224 -33.63 -75.51 9.27
CA ARG A 224 -34.85 -76.09 9.83
C ARG A 224 -35.08 -75.51 11.23
N HIS A 225 -36.35 -75.44 11.62
CA HIS A 225 -36.81 -74.85 12.89
C HIS A 225 -36.65 -73.31 12.92
N ASP A 226 -37.54 -72.52 13.54
CA ASP A 226 -38.54 -72.87 14.56
C ASP A 226 -39.93 -72.25 14.39
N THR A 227 -40.89 -72.75 15.18
CA THR A 227 -42.24 -72.18 15.34
C THR A 227 -42.27 -71.01 16.36
N PRO A 228 -43.09 -69.97 16.17
CA PRO A 228 -43.14 -68.82 17.08
C PRO A 228 -43.96 -69.13 18.35
N VAL A 229 -43.28 -69.17 19.51
CA VAL A 229 -43.91 -69.17 20.84
C VAL A 229 -43.82 -67.77 21.45
N THR A 230 -44.97 -67.19 21.83
CA THR A 230 -45.05 -65.87 22.46
C THR A 230 -44.85 -65.94 23.98
N PRO A 231 -43.92 -65.19 24.58
CA PRO A 231 -43.77 -65.14 26.03
C PRO A 231 -44.84 -64.23 26.65
N VAL A 232 -45.83 -64.83 27.34
CA VAL A 232 -46.68 -64.13 28.30
C VAL A 232 -45.89 -63.98 29.60
N TRP A 233 -45.80 -62.77 30.14
CA TRP A 233 -45.30 -62.51 31.49
C TRP A 233 -46.37 -61.73 32.25
N ASP A 234 -46.88 -62.35 33.31
CA ASP A 234 -47.84 -61.71 34.23
C ASP A 234 -47.35 -61.88 35.66
N SER A 235 -47.37 -60.77 36.40
CA SER A 235 -47.39 -60.58 37.86
C SER A 235 -46.78 -61.64 38.80
N VAL A 236 -45.82 -61.21 39.64
CA VAL A 236 -45.99 -61.30 41.10
C VAL A 236 -45.16 -60.25 41.87
N SER A 237 -45.80 -59.73 42.92
CA SER A 237 -45.46 -58.66 43.86
C SER A 237 -44.09 -58.67 44.57
N GLN A 238 -43.60 -57.47 44.94
CA GLN A 238 -43.32 -57.12 46.36
C GLN A 238 -43.15 -55.59 46.64
N THR A 239 -43.66 -55.15 47.81
CA THR A 239 -43.35 -53.95 48.66
C THR A 239 -42.78 -52.65 48.04
N GLN A 240 -43.39 -51.46 48.18
CA GLN A 240 -43.55 -50.62 49.41
C GLN A 240 -42.21 -50.24 50.09
N THR A 241 -41.83 -49.00 50.46
CA THR A 241 -42.47 -47.64 50.54
C THR A 241 -41.47 -46.51 50.10
N PRO A 242 -41.53 -45.23 50.55
CA PRO A 242 -42.31 -44.15 49.93
C PRO A 242 -41.51 -42.92 49.42
N GLN A 243 -42.22 -42.02 48.72
CA GLN A 243 -41.79 -40.68 48.29
C GLN A 243 -41.61 -39.71 49.49
N PRO A 244 -40.76 -38.66 49.38
CA PRO A 244 -41.35 -37.31 49.34
C PRO A 244 -40.68 -36.32 48.37
N THR A 245 -41.45 -35.30 48.00
CA THR A 245 -41.08 -34.11 47.19
C THR A 245 -41.81 -32.89 47.77
N PRO A 246 -41.53 -31.64 47.37
CA PRO A 246 -40.25 -30.99 47.05
C PRO A 246 -40.07 -29.65 47.82
N SER A 247 -38.87 -29.04 47.82
CA SER A 247 -38.65 -27.69 48.38
C SER A 247 -37.82 -26.78 47.47
N ARG A 248 -38.25 -25.51 47.33
CA ARG A 248 -37.61 -24.45 46.53
C ARG A 248 -37.80 -23.09 47.21
N PRO A 249 -36.71 -22.37 47.50
CA PRO A 249 -36.51 -21.00 46.99
C PRO A 249 -35.08 -20.82 46.42
N GLY A 250 -34.71 -19.72 45.73
CA GLY A 250 -35.49 -18.59 45.25
C GLY A 250 -34.73 -17.25 45.34
N ILE A 251 -34.16 -16.76 44.22
CA ILE A 251 -33.32 -15.54 44.07
C ILE A 251 -32.08 -15.48 45.02
N VAL A 252 -31.12 -14.56 44.96
CA VAL A 252 -30.95 -13.27 44.23
C VAL A 252 -29.61 -13.23 43.43
N SER A 253 -29.15 -12.06 42.98
CA SER A 253 -27.93 -11.83 42.18
C SER A 253 -26.75 -11.27 43.02
N THR A 254 -25.50 -11.39 42.51
CA THR A 254 -24.49 -10.30 42.28
C THR A 254 -23.00 -10.68 42.56
N ALA A 255 -22.15 -10.36 41.57
CA ALA A 255 -20.84 -9.70 41.64
C ALA A 255 -19.63 -10.26 42.47
N THR A 256 -18.57 -10.57 41.71
CA THR A 256 -17.13 -10.22 41.92
C THR A 256 -16.29 -10.73 43.12
N ALA A 257 -15.08 -11.19 42.75
CA ALA A 257 -13.76 -11.00 43.37
C ALA A 257 -13.15 -12.09 44.31
N ARG A 258 -11.93 -12.51 43.90
CA ARG A 258 -10.70 -12.87 44.67
C ARG A 258 -10.80 -13.71 45.96
N LEU A 259 -10.03 -14.82 46.00
CA LEU A 259 -8.93 -15.16 46.95
C LEU A 259 -8.26 -16.46 46.45
N GLN A 260 -6.95 -16.44 46.13
CA GLN A 260 -5.80 -16.90 46.93
C GLN A 260 -5.72 -18.38 47.35
N VAL A 261 -4.72 -19.06 46.76
CA VAL A 261 -3.68 -19.91 47.40
C VAL A 261 -4.08 -20.92 48.49
N SER A 262 -3.90 -22.22 48.21
CA SER A 262 -2.83 -23.02 48.87
C SER A 262 -2.74 -24.48 48.38
N LYS A 263 -1.62 -25.14 48.70
CA LYS A 263 -1.39 -26.61 48.75
C LYS A 263 -1.47 -27.42 47.43
N GLY A 264 -0.39 -27.30 46.66
CA GLY A 264 0.55 -28.42 46.46
C GLY A 264 0.03 -29.74 45.88
N ILE A 265 0.02 -29.84 44.55
CA ILE A 265 0.11 -31.11 43.82
C ILE A 265 1.24 -30.96 42.80
N THR A 266 2.32 -31.73 42.97
CA THR A 266 3.45 -31.73 42.02
C THR A 266 3.09 -32.62 40.83
N ARG A 267 3.16 -32.06 39.61
CA ARG A 267 2.75 -32.74 38.37
C ARG A 267 3.98 -33.10 37.53
N THR A 268 4.09 -34.36 37.11
CA THR A 268 5.12 -34.80 36.14
C THR A 268 4.77 -34.31 34.73
N GLN A 269 5.78 -34.16 33.85
CA GLN A 269 5.56 -33.62 32.50
C GLN A 269 4.72 -34.52 31.58
N SER A 270 4.56 -35.82 31.90
CA SER A 270 3.67 -36.75 31.19
C SER A 270 2.19 -36.66 31.60
N GLY A 271 1.85 -35.89 32.64
CA GLY A 271 0.48 -35.42 32.88
C GLY A 271 -0.50 -36.34 33.61
N THR A 272 -0.16 -37.62 33.83
CA THR A 272 -1.01 -38.64 34.48
C THR A 272 -1.12 -38.46 36.00
N TYR A 273 -2.32 -38.66 36.56
CA TYR A 273 -2.56 -38.72 38.01
C TYR A 273 -2.48 -40.16 38.54
N ILE A 274 -1.76 -40.39 39.64
CA ILE A 274 -1.68 -41.70 40.33
C ILE A 274 -2.28 -41.54 41.74
N PRO A 275 -3.34 -42.28 42.10
CA PRO A 275 -3.90 -42.28 43.46
C PRO A 275 -3.09 -43.19 44.41
N ASN A 276 -2.77 -42.69 45.61
CA ASN A 276 -1.98 -43.41 46.61
C ASN A 276 -2.78 -44.48 47.36
N LEU A 277 -3.03 -45.66 46.76
CA LEU A 277 -3.56 -46.83 47.47
C LEU A 277 -2.93 -48.17 47.04
N SER A 278 -2.89 -49.08 48.02
CA SER A 278 -2.35 -50.45 48.01
C SER A 278 -0.85 -50.62 48.26
N LYS A 279 -0.53 -51.56 49.15
CA LYS A 279 0.81 -52.03 49.51
C LYS A 279 0.78 -53.56 49.59
N GLN A 280 1.42 -54.26 48.66
CA GLN A 280 1.96 -55.61 48.88
C GLN A 280 3.03 -55.93 47.82
N PRO A 281 4.10 -56.68 48.15
CA PRO A 281 5.23 -56.92 47.25
C PRO A 281 5.30 -58.37 46.70
N THR A 282 6.31 -58.59 45.83
CA THR A 282 6.83 -59.85 45.23
C THR A 282 6.21 -60.31 43.89
N PRO A 283 7.00 -60.97 43.02
CA PRO A 283 8.44 -60.84 42.76
C PRO A 283 8.75 -60.45 41.29
N ALA A 284 10.02 -60.29 40.94
CA ALA A 284 10.45 -59.90 39.58
C ALA A 284 10.70 -61.11 38.66
N PRO A 285 10.46 -60.99 37.33
CA PRO A 285 11.15 -61.80 36.32
C PRO A 285 12.59 -61.27 36.13
N SER A 286 13.50 -62.13 35.69
CA SER A 286 14.87 -61.74 35.32
C SER A 286 14.97 -61.41 33.84
N ASP A 287 15.67 -60.34 33.50
CA ASP A 287 16.24 -60.14 32.17
C ASP A 287 17.45 -61.07 31.99
N VAL A 288 17.55 -61.76 30.85
CA VAL A 288 18.81 -62.09 30.14
C VAL A 288 18.51 -62.09 28.64
N ASP A 289 19.32 -61.37 27.87
CA ASP A 289 19.29 -61.27 26.41
C ASP A 289 19.78 -62.57 25.73
N ASP A 290 19.56 -62.74 24.42
CA ASP A 290 20.65 -62.67 23.43
C ASP A 290 20.06 -62.61 21.99
N GLU A 291 20.89 -62.29 21.01
CA GLU A 291 20.47 -62.11 19.61
C GLU A 291 20.24 -63.44 18.85
N GLY A 292 19.53 -63.36 17.73
CA GLY A 292 19.28 -64.50 16.87
C GLY A 292 20.43 -64.77 15.90
N ASP A 293 20.76 -66.05 15.68
CA ASP A 293 21.58 -66.49 14.55
C ASP A 293 20.77 -67.32 13.54
N THR A 294 21.26 -67.33 12.30
CA THR A 294 20.68 -67.96 11.14
C THR A 294 21.26 -69.36 10.89
N GLY A 295 20.45 -70.32 10.45
CA GLY A 295 20.97 -71.40 9.60
C GLY A 295 20.37 -72.80 9.70
N VAL A 296 19.82 -73.25 8.56
CA VAL A 296 20.12 -74.53 7.88
C VAL A 296 20.29 -75.82 8.72
N MET A 297 19.28 -76.70 8.66
CA MET A 297 19.29 -78.18 8.49
C MET A 297 17.82 -78.64 8.61
N LEU A 298 17.16 -79.51 7.82
CA LEU A 298 17.52 -80.65 6.94
C LEU A 298 18.13 -81.86 7.67
N GLY A 299 17.42 -83.00 7.62
CA GLY A 299 17.58 -84.16 8.52
C GLY A 299 16.28 -84.36 9.32
N MET A 300 15.34 -85.28 9.05
CA MET A 300 15.38 -86.62 8.42
C MET A 300 16.08 -87.67 9.30
N ASP A 301 15.28 -88.48 10.00
CA ASP A 301 15.28 -89.96 9.95
C ASP A 301 14.13 -90.54 10.80
N ASP A 302 13.70 -91.77 10.51
CA ASP A 302 12.63 -92.52 11.18
C ASP A 302 13.15 -93.35 12.39
N GLU A 303 12.29 -93.71 13.36
CA GLU A 303 12.50 -94.96 14.12
C GLU A 303 11.19 -95.59 14.67
N ASP A 304 11.06 -96.91 14.50
CA ASP A 304 9.99 -97.77 15.04
C ASP A 304 10.28 -98.19 16.51
N GLY A 305 9.25 -98.45 17.33
CA GLY A 305 9.47 -98.83 18.74
C GLY A 305 8.25 -99.41 19.49
N ALA A 306 7.85 -100.65 19.19
CA ALA A 306 6.63 -101.26 19.74
C ALA A 306 6.73 -101.83 21.17
N ALA A 307 5.65 -101.70 21.98
CA ALA A 307 5.40 -102.57 23.15
C ALA A 307 3.92 -102.66 23.65
N ARG A 308 3.23 -103.75 23.26
CA ARG A 308 2.28 -104.59 24.05
C ARG A 308 1.18 -104.00 24.96
N PRO A 309 -0.10 -104.37 24.72
CA PRO A 309 -1.10 -104.68 25.77
C PRO A 309 -1.06 -106.16 26.21
N VAL A 310 -1.80 -106.56 27.26
CA VAL A 310 -1.81 -107.93 27.83
C VAL A 310 -3.25 -108.47 28.04
N PRO A 311 -3.61 -109.64 27.48
CA PRO A 311 -4.91 -110.31 27.72
C PRO A 311 -4.83 -111.78 28.21
N GLY A 312 -5.89 -112.26 28.87
CA GLY A 312 -6.18 -113.68 29.19
C GLY A 312 -7.11 -113.83 30.43
N THR A 313 -8.21 -114.59 30.51
CA THR A 313 -8.57 -116.00 30.13
C THR A 313 -7.87 -117.08 30.98
N PHE A 314 -8.49 -118.17 31.47
CA PHE A 314 -9.82 -118.79 31.27
C PHE A 314 -10.54 -118.98 32.66
N LEU A 315 -11.52 -119.85 33.01
CA LEU A 315 -12.09 -121.15 32.55
C LEU A 315 -13.59 -121.28 32.92
N THR A 316 -14.27 -122.34 32.42
CA THR A 316 -15.67 -122.72 32.69
C THR A 316 -15.87 -124.26 32.75
N ALA A 317 -17.12 -124.70 32.98
CA ALA A 317 -17.66 -126.09 33.09
C ALA A 317 -17.62 -126.71 34.52
N SER A 318 -18.68 -127.25 35.15
CA SER A 318 -20.01 -127.80 34.76
C SER A 318 -20.06 -129.32 34.51
N ARG A 319 -20.53 -130.10 35.50
CA ARG A 319 -21.29 -131.36 35.31
C ARG A 319 -21.91 -131.97 36.60
N SER A 320 -23.04 -132.66 36.41
CA SER A 320 -23.77 -133.64 37.26
C SER A 320 -24.73 -134.42 36.30
N PRO A 321 -25.57 -135.41 36.65
CA PRO A 321 -25.80 -136.15 37.92
C PRO A 321 -25.87 -137.70 37.74
N PHE A 322 -26.63 -138.41 38.62
CA PHE A 322 -26.93 -139.87 38.71
C PHE A 322 -25.81 -140.78 39.27
N GLY A 323 -26.09 -141.88 39.99
CA GLY A 323 -27.38 -142.44 40.48
C GLY A 323 -27.20 -143.85 41.09
N HIS A 324 -28.21 -144.36 41.82
CA HIS A 324 -28.25 -145.62 42.62
C HIS A 324 -27.30 -145.68 43.85
N GLU A 325 -27.66 -146.12 45.07
CA GLU A 325 -28.80 -146.91 45.62
C GLU A 325 -28.72 -148.43 45.42
N ASP A 326 -28.25 -149.13 46.46
CA ASP A 326 -28.39 -150.57 46.75
C ASP A 326 -28.07 -150.80 48.24
N THR A 327 -29.11 -150.98 49.09
CA THR A 327 -28.96 -151.47 50.48
C THR A 327 -30.15 -152.35 50.85
N ASP A 328 -29.98 -153.66 50.76
CA ASP A 328 -31.02 -154.63 51.08
C ASP A 328 -31.46 -154.57 52.55
N VAL A 329 -32.77 -154.37 52.76
CA VAL A 329 -33.47 -154.66 54.02
C VAL A 329 -34.80 -155.34 53.66
N GLU A 330 -34.78 -156.64 53.43
CA GLU A 330 -36.03 -157.43 53.35
C GLU A 330 -36.67 -157.56 54.73
N GLU A 331 -37.99 -157.39 54.79
CA GLU A 331 -38.81 -157.78 55.93
C GLU A 331 -39.06 -159.30 55.89
N GLY A 332 -38.53 -160.03 56.88
CA GLY A 332 -38.79 -161.47 57.08
C GLY A 332 -39.62 -161.71 58.34
N SER A 333 -40.92 -162.00 58.17
CA SER A 333 -41.88 -162.02 59.30
C SER A 333 -41.83 -163.27 60.19
N ASN A 334 -42.17 -163.07 61.46
CA ASN A 334 -42.88 -163.99 62.36
C ASN A 334 -42.54 -165.49 62.37
N GLN A 335 -41.99 -165.96 63.51
CA GLN A 335 -42.66 -167.04 64.23
C GLN A 335 -42.50 -166.88 65.76
N VAL A 336 -43.62 -166.76 66.47
CA VAL A 336 -43.70 -166.74 67.94
C VAL A 336 -44.80 -167.71 68.37
N ASP A 337 -44.43 -168.98 68.49
CA ASP A 337 -45.19 -170.00 69.21
C ASP A 337 -44.46 -170.23 70.54
N ASN A 338 -44.82 -169.50 71.61
CA ASN A 338 -45.96 -169.77 72.49
C ASN A 338 -45.73 -171.01 73.37
N ALA A 339 -45.45 -170.76 74.66
CA ALA A 339 -45.19 -171.79 75.66
C ALA A 339 -46.38 -171.94 76.61
N ASN A 340 -46.80 -173.17 76.89
CA ASN A 340 -47.57 -173.47 78.10
C ASN A 340 -47.39 -174.93 78.58
N ASP A 341 -47.64 -175.15 79.87
CA ASP A 341 -47.41 -176.41 80.60
C ASP A 341 -48.55 -177.44 80.45
N GLY A 342 -48.29 -178.72 80.81
CA GLY A 342 -49.34 -179.75 80.88
C GLY A 342 -48.93 -181.20 81.19
N LEU A 343 -48.68 -181.52 82.47
CA LEU A 343 -48.74 -182.90 83.02
C LEU A 343 -50.23 -183.24 83.39
N PRO A 344 -50.64 -184.46 83.87
CA PRO A 344 -49.85 -185.64 84.26
C PRO A 344 -50.44 -187.06 83.91
N SER A 345 -49.62 -188.09 84.18
CA SER A 345 -49.94 -189.39 84.81
C SER A 345 -51.14 -190.32 84.45
N SER A 346 -50.82 -191.62 84.41
CA SER A 346 -51.59 -192.77 84.98
C SER A 346 -52.89 -193.24 84.28
N SER A 347 -53.45 -194.44 84.54
CA SER A 347 -52.91 -195.79 84.84
C SER A 347 -54.05 -196.82 84.84
N LEU A 348 -53.74 -198.13 84.79
CA LEU A 348 -54.66 -199.26 85.11
C LEU A 348 -55.92 -199.36 84.20
N ALA A 349 -56.77 -200.39 84.27
CA ALA A 349 -56.51 -201.83 84.41
C ALA A 349 -57.62 -202.60 83.64
N ARG A 350 -57.45 -203.92 83.45
CA ARG A 350 -58.45 -204.76 82.76
C ARG A 350 -59.74 -204.92 83.58
N GLY A 351 -60.81 -204.28 83.11
CA GLY A 351 -62.17 -204.82 83.02
C GLY A 351 -62.93 -205.19 84.30
N ASP A 352 -64.04 -204.47 84.52
CA ASP A 352 -65.34 -205.11 84.30
C ASP A 352 -66.26 -204.16 83.47
N GLY A 353 -67.34 -204.68 82.90
CA GLY A 353 -67.87 -204.21 81.61
C GLY A 353 -68.98 -203.14 81.59
N THR A 354 -69.05 -202.47 80.43
CA THR A 354 -70.20 -201.76 79.83
C THR A 354 -70.71 -200.45 80.46
N SER A 355 -70.88 -200.32 81.78
CA SER A 355 -71.58 -199.15 82.33
C SER A 355 -70.81 -197.82 82.23
N ALA A 356 -69.47 -197.85 82.30
CA ALA A 356 -68.65 -196.63 82.35
C ALA A 356 -68.44 -195.95 80.98
N LEU A 357 -68.69 -196.65 79.87
CA LEU A 357 -68.43 -196.13 78.53
C LEU A 357 -69.42 -195.03 78.11
N LEU A 358 -70.68 -195.11 78.56
CA LEU A 358 -71.70 -194.11 78.21
C LEU A 358 -71.43 -192.74 78.85
N ALA A 359 -70.96 -192.71 80.10
CA ALA A 359 -70.52 -191.45 80.73
C ALA A 359 -69.34 -190.83 79.97
N ARG A 360 -68.33 -191.65 79.62
CA ARG A 360 -67.17 -191.22 78.85
C ARG A 360 -67.52 -190.69 77.46
N VAL A 361 -68.58 -191.19 76.83
CA VAL A 361 -69.10 -190.63 75.57
C VAL A 361 -69.74 -189.26 75.79
N GLY A 362 -70.56 -189.09 76.84
CA GLY A 362 -71.13 -187.78 77.19
C GLY A 362 -70.07 -186.72 77.51
N ASP A 363 -69.02 -187.09 78.28
CA ASP A 363 -67.87 -186.22 78.55
C ASP A 363 -67.16 -185.79 77.26
N LEU A 364 -67.00 -186.72 76.31
CA LEU A 364 -66.37 -186.48 75.01
C LEU A 364 -67.26 -185.65 74.07
N GLU A 365 -68.59 -185.82 74.11
CA GLU A 365 -69.53 -185.00 73.36
C GLU A 365 -69.53 -183.55 73.88
N GLN A 366 -69.53 -183.36 75.21
CA GLN A 366 -69.42 -182.02 75.81
C GLN A 366 -68.09 -181.35 75.47
N LEU A 367 -66.96 -182.07 75.58
CA LEU A 367 -65.63 -181.53 75.24
C LEU A 367 -65.49 -181.27 73.73
N LEU A 368 -66.14 -182.07 72.88
CA LEU A 368 -66.21 -181.83 71.44
C LEU A 368 -67.04 -180.59 71.11
N GLU A 369 -68.12 -180.30 71.85
CA GLU A 369 -68.88 -179.06 71.70
C GLU A 369 -68.12 -177.84 72.23
N GLU A 370 -67.42 -177.97 73.36
CA GLU A 370 -66.51 -176.94 73.87
C GLU A 370 -65.39 -176.62 72.86
N LYS A 371 -64.80 -177.64 72.23
CA LYS A 371 -63.79 -177.46 71.17
C LYS A 371 -64.37 -176.95 69.84
N LYS A 372 -65.64 -177.22 69.51
CA LYS A 372 -66.32 -176.50 68.43
C LYS A 372 -66.52 -175.03 68.77
N GLN A 373 -66.91 -174.71 70.00
CA GLN A 373 -67.12 -173.33 70.44
C GLN A 373 -65.79 -172.56 70.40
N GLU A 374 -64.72 -173.12 70.97
CA GLU A 374 -63.36 -172.56 70.91
C GLU A 374 -62.88 -172.38 69.45
N LEU A 375 -63.12 -173.35 68.56
CA LEU A 375 -62.83 -173.21 67.12
C LEU A 375 -63.71 -172.17 66.41
N SER A 376 -64.89 -171.86 66.94
CA SER A 376 -65.77 -170.80 66.42
C SER A 376 -65.33 -169.41 66.92
N ASP A 377 -64.92 -169.32 68.20
CA ASP A 377 -64.40 -168.10 68.81
C ASP A 377 -63.04 -167.74 68.21
N LEU A 378 -62.14 -168.72 68.03
CA LEU A 378 -60.89 -168.55 67.29
C LEU A 378 -61.15 -168.14 65.83
N ARG A 379 -62.21 -168.62 65.18
CA ARG A 379 -62.58 -168.18 63.82
C ARG A 379 -63.09 -166.74 63.81
N VAL A 380 -63.81 -166.30 64.85
CA VAL A 380 -64.23 -164.90 65.01
C VAL A 380 -63.01 -164.01 65.29
N VAL A 381 -62.08 -164.44 66.15
CA VAL A 381 -60.81 -163.73 66.41
C VAL A 381 -59.95 -163.65 65.14
N MET A 382 -59.79 -164.76 64.41
CA MET A 382 -59.11 -164.77 63.10
C MET A 382 -59.80 -163.83 62.11
N GLY A 383 -61.14 -163.82 62.02
CA GLY A 383 -61.87 -162.88 61.18
C GLY A 383 -61.64 -161.42 61.57
N GLY A 384 -61.59 -161.13 62.88
CA GLY A 384 -61.23 -159.82 63.40
C GLY A 384 -59.79 -159.42 63.05
N HIS A 385 -58.84 -160.34 63.20
CA HIS A 385 -57.43 -160.14 62.82
C HIS A 385 -57.30 -159.92 61.31
N GLU A 386 -58.00 -160.68 60.48
CA GLU A 386 -58.03 -160.51 59.02
C GLU A 386 -58.55 -159.11 58.67
N THR A 387 -59.67 -158.67 59.26
CA THR A 387 -60.20 -157.31 59.03
C THR A 387 -59.27 -156.21 59.56
N HIS A 388 -58.49 -156.47 60.61
CA HIS A 388 -57.50 -155.52 61.11
C HIS A 388 -56.26 -155.46 60.21
N ILE A 389 -55.81 -156.60 59.67
CA ILE A 389 -54.74 -156.68 58.67
C ILE A 389 -55.17 -155.96 57.39
N SER A 390 -56.40 -156.15 56.90
CA SER A 390 -56.94 -155.38 55.77
C SER A 390 -56.99 -153.88 56.08
N ALA A 391 -57.46 -153.47 57.26
CA ALA A 391 -57.50 -152.05 57.64
C ALA A 391 -56.09 -151.42 57.77
N LEU A 392 -55.09 -152.18 58.23
CA LEU A 392 -53.70 -151.75 58.25
C LEU A 392 -53.09 -151.73 56.83
N GLN A 393 -53.48 -152.63 55.94
CA GLN A 393 -53.09 -152.59 54.52
C GLN A 393 -53.69 -151.36 53.82
N ASP A 394 -54.96 -151.03 54.08
CA ASP A 394 -55.61 -149.79 53.63
C ASP A 394 -54.91 -148.54 54.20
N GLU A 395 -54.51 -148.55 55.48
CA GLU A 395 -53.75 -147.45 56.10
C GLU A 395 -52.32 -147.33 55.52
N ILE A 396 -51.67 -148.45 55.19
CA ILE A 396 -50.38 -148.47 54.49
C ILE A 396 -50.54 -147.96 53.05
N GLU A 397 -51.55 -148.39 52.29
CA GLU A 397 -51.75 -147.92 50.92
C GLU A 397 -52.12 -146.42 50.89
N THR A 398 -52.99 -145.95 51.78
CA THR A 398 -53.35 -144.52 51.87
C THR A 398 -52.20 -143.65 52.38
N SER A 399 -51.38 -144.12 53.33
CA SER A 399 -50.19 -143.38 53.77
C SER A 399 -49.08 -143.38 52.72
N GLN A 400 -48.86 -144.48 52.00
CA GLN A 400 -48.00 -144.50 50.79
C GLN A 400 -48.55 -143.58 49.69
N GLY A 401 -49.87 -143.54 49.49
CA GLY A 401 -50.54 -142.63 48.56
C GLY A 401 -50.25 -141.17 48.90
N ARG A 402 -50.42 -140.78 50.16
CA ARG A 402 -50.06 -139.44 50.66
C ARG A 402 -48.57 -139.14 50.53
N LEU A 403 -47.68 -140.11 50.78
CA LEU A 403 -46.23 -139.92 50.58
C LEU A 403 -45.87 -139.70 49.10
N ARG A 404 -46.52 -140.42 48.17
CA ARG A 404 -46.38 -140.20 46.71
C ARG A 404 -46.91 -138.83 46.29
N GLU A 405 -48.01 -138.37 46.88
CA GLU A 405 -48.54 -137.03 46.63
C GLU A 405 -47.59 -135.94 47.18
N GLU A 406 -47.13 -136.07 48.43
CA GLU A 406 -46.19 -135.13 49.05
C GLU A 406 -44.83 -135.09 48.31
N THR A 407 -44.35 -136.22 47.76
CA THR A 407 -43.13 -136.22 46.93
C THR A 407 -43.35 -135.52 45.60
N ALA A 408 -44.45 -135.79 44.89
CA ALA A 408 -44.81 -135.07 43.67
C ALA A 408 -45.00 -133.55 43.91
N GLN A 409 -45.58 -133.16 45.05
CA GLN A 409 -45.68 -131.75 45.45
C GLN A 409 -44.31 -131.12 45.75
N ARG A 410 -43.37 -131.87 46.35
CA ARG A 410 -41.97 -131.41 46.54
C ARG A 410 -41.23 -131.26 45.22
N GLU A 411 -41.30 -132.25 44.33
CA GLU A 411 -40.67 -132.21 42.99
C GLU A 411 -41.18 -131.04 42.15
N LEU A 412 -42.48 -130.73 42.22
CA LEU A 412 -43.08 -129.55 41.60
C LEU A 412 -42.54 -128.25 42.25
N GLY A 413 -42.51 -128.18 43.58
CA GLY A 413 -41.97 -127.02 44.31
C GLY A 413 -40.48 -126.79 44.06
N GLU A 414 -39.67 -127.84 43.96
CA GLU A 414 -38.25 -127.78 43.60
C GLU A 414 -38.07 -127.34 42.14
N SER A 415 -38.92 -127.80 41.23
CA SER A 415 -38.95 -127.34 39.84
C SER A 415 -39.30 -125.85 39.72
N GLU A 416 -40.28 -125.36 40.49
CA GLU A 416 -40.61 -123.94 40.57
C GLU A 416 -39.47 -123.12 41.19
N LEU A 417 -38.87 -123.59 42.30
CA LEU A 417 -37.72 -122.94 42.92
C LEU A 417 -36.53 -122.86 41.97
N GLN A 418 -36.22 -123.93 41.23
CA GLN A 418 -35.15 -123.93 40.23
C GLN A 418 -35.46 -122.96 39.08
N ALA A 419 -36.72 -122.86 38.64
CA ALA A 419 -37.13 -121.85 37.66
C ALA A 419 -36.94 -120.41 38.18
N ARG A 420 -37.26 -120.15 39.45
CA ARG A 420 -37.01 -118.85 40.11
C ARG A 420 -35.52 -118.56 40.31
N VAL A 421 -34.70 -119.56 40.62
CA VAL A 421 -33.23 -119.42 40.69
C VAL A 421 -32.66 -119.04 39.32
N ASN A 422 -33.15 -119.67 38.24
CA ASN A 422 -32.76 -119.33 36.87
C ASN A 422 -33.21 -117.90 36.49
N GLU A 423 -34.44 -117.50 36.85
CA GLU A 423 -34.95 -116.13 36.65
C GLU A 423 -34.10 -115.09 37.40
N ILE A 424 -33.73 -115.36 38.65
CA ILE A 424 -32.84 -114.52 39.46
C ILE A 424 -31.43 -114.45 38.86
N ALA A 425 -30.93 -115.51 38.24
CA ALA A 425 -29.63 -115.49 37.55
C ALA A 425 -29.65 -114.55 36.32
N VAL A 426 -30.67 -114.67 35.46
CA VAL A 426 -30.86 -113.80 34.28
C VAL A 426 -31.06 -112.34 34.70
N LEU A 427 -31.82 -112.08 35.77
CA LEU A 427 -32.01 -110.72 36.29
C LEU A 427 -30.73 -110.11 36.87
N LYS A 428 -29.83 -110.92 37.45
CA LYS A 428 -28.51 -110.48 37.91
C LYS A 428 -27.57 -110.16 36.75
N GLU A 429 -27.54 -111.01 35.72
CA GLU A 429 -26.75 -110.77 34.51
C GLU A 429 -27.16 -109.46 33.83
N ARG A 430 -28.47 -109.25 33.66
CA ARG A 430 -29.03 -108.00 33.11
C ARG A 430 -28.81 -106.78 34.01
N LEU A 431 -28.74 -106.94 35.34
CA LEU A 431 -28.37 -105.85 36.24
C LEU A 431 -26.91 -105.41 36.00
N VAL A 432 -25.99 -106.37 35.87
CA VAL A 432 -24.57 -106.10 35.57
C VAL A 432 -24.40 -105.45 34.19
N GLU A 433 -25.18 -105.89 33.19
CA GLU A 433 -25.24 -105.26 31.87
C GLU A 433 -25.64 -103.78 31.97
N VAL A 434 -26.75 -103.47 32.64
CA VAL A 434 -27.25 -102.09 32.83
C VAL A 434 -26.31 -101.25 33.71
N GLU A 435 -25.64 -101.83 34.71
CA GLU A 435 -24.61 -101.14 35.48
C GLU A 435 -23.38 -100.80 34.61
N GLY A 436 -23.02 -101.68 33.68
CA GLY A 436 -22.01 -101.44 32.65
C GLY A 436 -22.40 -100.32 31.69
N GLU A 437 -23.63 -100.35 31.15
CA GLU A 437 -24.18 -99.27 30.31
C GLU A 437 -24.19 -97.93 31.04
N LEU A 438 -24.63 -97.90 32.31
CA LEU A 438 -24.63 -96.69 33.14
C LEU A 438 -23.21 -96.18 33.43
N CYS A 439 -22.23 -97.07 33.59
CA CYS A 439 -20.83 -96.70 33.73
C CYS A 439 -20.29 -96.07 32.45
N ALA A 440 -20.55 -96.68 31.29
CA ALA A 440 -20.19 -96.15 29.97
C ALA A 440 -20.88 -94.79 29.70
N CYS A 441 -22.16 -94.64 30.03
CA CYS A 441 -22.88 -93.38 29.91
C CYS A 441 -22.32 -92.28 30.81
N ARG A 442 -21.88 -92.60 32.04
CA ARG A 442 -21.21 -91.64 32.94
C ARG A 442 -19.84 -91.21 32.40
N ALA A 443 -19.07 -92.14 31.83
CA ALA A 443 -17.80 -91.81 31.16
C ALA A 443 -18.01 -90.94 29.90
N GLY A 444 -19.03 -91.26 29.09
CA GLY A 444 -19.46 -90.44 27.95
C GLY A 444 -19.88 -89.03 28.37
N LEU A 445 -20.66 -88.91 29.45
CA LEU A 445 -21.04 -87.62 30.01
C LEU A 445 -19.84 -86.81 30.51
N ALA A 446 -18.90 -87.44 31.23
CA ALA A 446 -17.70 -86.78 31.72
C ALA A 446 -16.79 -86.28 30.57
N THR A 447 -16.60 -87.09 29.52
CA THR A 447 -15.84 -86.66 28.33
C THR A 447 -16.54 -85.54 27.56
N ALA A 448 -17.88 -85.55 27.49
CA ALA A 448 -18.65 -84.45 26.90
C ALA A 448 -18.57 -83.16 27.75
N MET A 449 -18.60 -83.26 29.08
CA MET A 449 -18.44 -82.11 29.98
C MET A 449 -17.04 -81.49 29.84
N ASN A 450 -15.97 -82.29 29.90
CA ASN A 450 -14.62 -81.81 29.66
C ASN A 450 -14.51 -81.09 28.30
N LYS A 451 -15.16 -81.60 27.24
CA LYS A 451 -15.11 -80.94 25.93
C LYS A 451 -15.95 -79.66 25.85
N ILE A 452 -16.98 -79.52 26.67
CA ILE A 452 -17.71 -78.24 26.85
C ILE A 452 -16.80 -77.23 27.56
N ASP A 453 -16.06 -77.65 28.59
CA ASP A 453 -15.12 -76.78 29.31
C ASP A 453 -13.98 -76.31 28.40
N ASP A 454 -13.37 -77.22 27.62
CA ASP A 454 -12.39 -76.88 26.57
C ASP A 454 -12.93 -75.81 25.60
N LEU A 455 -14.12 -76.04 25.04
CA LEU A 455 -14.75 -75.15 24.05
C LEU A 455 -15.18 -73.82 24.66
N THR A 456 -15.51 -73.81 25.95
CA THR A 456 -15.78 -72.58 26.71
C THR A 456 -14.50 -71.78 26.89
N GLY A 457 -13.40 -72.40 27.32
CA GLY A 457 -12.08 -71.75 27.41
C GLY A 457 -11.56 -71.24 26.05
N GLU A 458 -11.75 -72.02 24.97
CA GLU A 458 -11.49 -71.55 23.60
C GLU A 458 -12.33 -70.32 23.23
N SER A 459 -13.62 -70.30 23.62
CA SER A 459 -14.54 -69.20 23.32
C SER A 459 -14.21 -67.94 24.14
N GLU A 460 -13.85 -68.09 25.41
CA GLU A 460 -13.39 -67.00 26.27
C GLU A 460 -12.06 -66.42 25.76
N GLY A 461 -11.09 -67.26 25.40
CA GLY A 461 -9.84 -66.83 24.78
C GLY A 461 -10.08 -66.04 23.48
N LYS A 462 -10.95 -66.53 22.60
CA LYS A 462 -11.36 -65.82 21.38
C LYS A 462 -12.04 -64.49 21.69
N SER A 463 -12.94 -64.45 22.68
CA SER A 463 -13.60 -63.23 23.16
C SER A 463 -12.60 -62.18 23.66
N VAL A 464 -11.57 -62.59 24.42
CA VAL A 464 -10.48 -61.71 24.86
C VAL A 464 -9.68 -61.17 23.67
N THR A 465 -9.37 -62.00 22.66
CA THR A 465 -8.68 -61.52 21.44
C THR A 465 -9.52 -60.56 20.60
N ILE A 466 -10.84 -60.72 20.58
CA ILE A 466 -11.75 -59.76 19.92
C ILE A 466 -11.71 -58.43 20.68
N ALA A 467 -11.83 -58.44 22.01
CA ALA A 467 -11.78 -57.23 22.83
C ALA A 467 -10.45 -56.46 22.71
N THR A 468 -9.31 -57.15 22.57
CA THR A 468 -8.02 -56.48 22.34
C THR A 468 -7.90 -55.92 20.92
N MET A 469 -8.44 -56.60 19.91
CA MET A 469 -8.53 -56.07 18.54
C MET A 469 -9.46 -54.85 18.47
N GLU A 470 -10.61 -54.85 19.15
CA GLU A 470 -11.51 -53.71 19.24
C GLU A 470 -10.86 -52.50 19.92
N ALA A 471 -10.10 -52.73 21.01
CA ALA A 471 -9.32 -51.66 21.66
C ALA A 471 -8.21 -51.09 20.75
N ALA A 472 -7.53 -51.94 19.99
CA ALA A 472 -6.55 -51.51 18.99
C ALA A 472 -7.19 -50.72 17.83
N LEU A 473 -8.35 -51.16 17.34
CA LEU A 473 -9.12 -50.46 16.32
C LEU A 473 -9.58 -49.08 16.82
N ALA A 474 -10.16 -48.98 18.02
CA ALA A 474 -10.54 -47.70 18.62
C ALA A 474 -9.33 -46.75 18.80
N THR A 475 -8.17 -47.29 19.16
CA THR A 475 -6.91 -46.52 19.25
C THR A 475 -6.47 -46.01 17.88
N SER A 476 -6.52 -46.84 16.83
CA SER A 476 -6.16 -46.45 15.47
C SER A 476 -7.16 -45.44 14.87
N GLN A 477 -8.45 -45.54 15.20
CA GLN A 477 -9.47 -44.57 14.82
C GLN A 477 -9.18 -43.19 15.43
N GLY A 478 -8.88 -43.11 16.73
CA GLY A 478 -8.47 -41.86 17.37
C GLY A 478 -7.18 -41.25 16.78
N GLN A 479 -6.24 -42.07 16.33
CA GLN A 479 -5.05 -41.60 15.60
C GLN A 479 -5.39 -41.08 14.19
N LEU A 480 -6.33 -41.70 13.48
CA LEU A 480 -6.82 -41.23 12.19
C LEU A 480 -7.61 -39.91 12.32
N GLU A 481 -8.47 -39.78 13.33
CA GLU A 481 -9.17 -38.53 13.63
C GLU A 481 -8.18 -37.40 13.96
N SER A 482 -7.20 -37.67 14.83
CA SER A 482 -6.15 -36.69 15.18
C SER A 482 -5.31 -36.27 13.96
N ARG A 483 -4.95 -37.20 13.06
CA ARG A 483 -4.29 -36.89 11.78
C ARG A 483 -5.19 -36.11 10.83
N HIS A 484 -6.50 -36.40 10.80
CA HIS A 484 -7.45 -35.67 9.96
C HIS A 484 -7.61 -34.21 10.43
N GLU A 485 -7.69 -33.98 11.75
CA GLU A 485 -7.66 -32.62 12.32
C GLU A 485 -6.35 -31.88 11.96
N GLN A 486 -5.20 -32.57 11.98
CA GLN A 486 -3.91 -31.99 11.57
C GLN A 486 -3.90 -31.63 10.07
N VAL A 487 -4.45 -32.49 9.20
CA VAL A 487 -4.58 -32.21 7.76
C VAL A 487 -5.49 -31.00 7.53
N GLN A 488 -6.66 -30.92 8.16
CA GLN A 488 -7.55 -29.75 8.05
C GLN A 488 -6.86 -28.44 8.49
N GLN A 489 -6.03 -28.48 9.56
CA GLN A 489 -5.27 -27.31 10.00
C GLN A 489 -4.20 -26.89 8.97
N LEU A 490 -3.54 -27.84 8.32
CA LEU A 490 -2.58 -27.58 7.25
C LEU A 490 -3.26 -27.06 5.98
N GLU A 491 -4.43 -27.59 5.60
CA GLU A 491 -5.25 -27.08 4.48
C GLU A 491 -5.67 -25.63 4.69
N ILE A 492 -6.12 -25.28 5.91
CA ILE A 492 -6.46 -23.89 6.27
C ILE A 492 -5.21 -22.99 6.18
N SER A 493 -4.06 -23.42 6.73
CA SER A 493 -2.83 -22.63 6.68
C SER A 493 -2.30 -22.45 5.25
N LEU A 494 -2.43 -23.46 4.39
CA LEU A 494 -2.09 -23.36 2.96
C LEU A 494 -3.01 -22.38 2.24
N ALA A 495 -4.32 -22.39 2.52
CA ALA A 495 -5.26 -21.42 1.94
C ALA A 495 -4.98 -19.97 2.40
N GLU A 496 -4.61 -19.77 3.67
CA GLU A 496 -4.16 -18.47 4.19
C GLU A 496 -2.87 -18.00 3.49
N LEU A 497 -1.86 -18.87 3.38
CA LEU A 497 -0.59 -18.56 2.69
C LEU A 497 -0.76 -18.29 1.19
N GLN A 498 -1.70 -18.96 0.53
CA GLN A 498 -2.05 -18.70 -0.88
C GLN A 498 -2.69 -17.31 -1.03
N ALA A 499 -3.65 -16.96 -0.18
CA ALA A 499 -4.27 -15.63 -0.19
C ALA A 499 -3.26 -14.51 0.09
N ASP A 500 -2.33 -14.74 1.03
CA ASP A 500 -1.25 -13.80 1.36
C ASP A 500 -0.25 -13.65 0.20
N ASN A 501 0.03 -14.74 -0.53
CA ASN A 501 0.86 -14.72 -1.73
C ASN A 501 0.20 -13.92 -2.87
N ASP A 502 -1.08 -14.14 -3.15
CA ASP A 502 -1.80 -13.38 -4.19
C ASP A 502 -1.96 -11.89 -3.84
N ALA A 503 -2.14 -11.55 -2.55
CA ALA A 503 -2.09 -10.17 -2.10
C ALA A 503 -0.72 -9.52 -2.39
N ARG A 504 0.39 -10.23 -2.13
CA ARG A 504 1.75 -9.77 -2.47
C ARG A 504 1.96 -9.67 -3.98
N LYS A 505 1.40 -10.57 -4.81
CA LYS A 505 1.43 -10.45 -6.28
C LYS A 505 0.77 -9.15 -6.74
N GLU A 506 -0.38 -8.78 -6.19
CA GLU A 506 -1.09 -7.54 -6.57
C GLU A 506 -0.34 -6.28 -6.11
N VAL A 507 0.24 -6.28 -4.91
CA VAL A 507 1.13 -5.21 -4.44
C VAL A 507 2.34 -5.05 -5.37
N ASN A 508 2.95 -6.15 -5.81
CA ASN A 508 4.07 -6.10 -6.77
C ASN A 508 3.66 -5.51 -8.13
N LYS A 509 2.46 -5.82 -8.65
CA LYS A 509 1.92 -5.14 -9.86
C LYS A 509 1.76 -3.64 -9.61
N GLN A 510 1.25 -3.23 -8.45
CA GLN A 510 1.05 -1.82 -8.12
C GLN A 510 2.40 -1.08 -8.01
N ILE A 511 3.43 -1.72 -7.44
CA ILE A 511 4.80 -1.20 -7.40
C ILE A 511 5.37 -1.07 -8.82
N GLN A 512 5.19 -2.07 -9.69
CA GLN A 512 5.65 -1.99 -11.08
C GLN A 512 4.97 -0.83 -11.84
N LEU A 513 3.65 -0.66 -11.70
CA LEU A 513 2.93 0.46 -12.31
C LEU A 513 3.42 1.83 -11.80
N GLN A 514 3.80 1.92 -10.52
CA GLN A 514 4.43 3.13 -9.96
C GLN A 514 5.87 3.35 -10.45
N LEU A 515 6.62 2.27 -10.72
CA LEU A 515 7.95 2.34 -11.32
C LEU A 515 7.85 2.83 -12.77
N ASP A 516 7.01 2.22 -13.59
CA ASP A 516 6.79 2.58 -14.99
C ASP A 516 6.31 4.04 -15.15
N GLU A 517 5.47 4.51 -14.23
CA GLU A 517 5.01 5.91 -14.20
C GLU A 517 6.13 6.87 -13.78
N ARG A 518 6.95 6.51 -12.78
CA ARG A 518 8.10 7.34 -12.39
C ARG A 518 9.19 7.37 -13.45
N SER A 519 9.42 6.28 -14.19
CA SER A 519 10.34 6.27 -15.33
C SER A 519 9.93 7.28 -16.40
N LYS A 520 8.65 7.31 -16.79
CA LYS A 520 8.13 8.34 -17.73
C LYS A 520 8.27 9.77 -17.21
N GLN A 521 8.11 9.97 -15.90
CA GLN A 521 8.31 11.27 -15.27
C GLN A 521 9.79 11.69 -15.31
N VAL A 522 10.74 10.77 -15.13
CA VAL A 522 12.18 11.01 -15.32
C VAL A 522 12.50 11.32 -16.79
N GLU A 523 12.04 10.50 -17.73
CA GLU A 523 12.20 10.73 -19.18
C GLU A 523 11.65 12.12 -19.60
N GLY A 524 10.51 12.53 -19.04
CA GLY A 524 9.92 13.85 -19.26
C GLY A 524 10.81 14.99 -18.73
N LEU A 525 11.29 14.87 -17.49
CA LEU A 525 12.19 15.86 -16.87
C LEU A 525 13.56 15.92 -17.57
N GLU A 526 14.09 14.81 -18.07
CA GLU A 526 15.30 14.77 -18.89
C GLU A 526 15.10 15.49 -20.23
N ALA A 527 13.97 15.26 -20.90
CA ALA A 527 13.60 15.97 -22.13
C ALA A 527 13.39 17.48 -21.91
N GLU A 528 12.84 17.89 -20.76
CA GLU A 528 12.73 19.30 -20.38
C GLU A 528 14.10 19.90 -20.05
N SER A 529 14.96 19.20 -19.31
CA SER A 529 16.35 19.63 -19.07
C SER A 529 17.15 19.81 -20.36
N LEU A 530 16.93 18.94 -21.36
CA LEU A 530 17.55 19.06 -22.68
C LEU A 530 17.04 20.29 -23.46
N ARG A 531 15.73 20.58 -23.39
CA ARG A 531 15.14 21.81 -23.96
C ARG A 531 15.70 23.06 -23.29
N GLU A 532 15.79 23.07 -21.96
CA GLU A 532 16.39 24.19 -21.23
C GLU A 532 17.85 24.43 -21.62
N LYS A 533 18.66 23.38 -21.77
CA LYS A 533 20.06 23.53 -22.25
C LYS A 533 20.11 24.20 -23.62
N GLY A 534 19.29 23.77 -24.58
CA GLY A 534 19.20 24.40 -25.91
C GLY A 534 18.75 25.87 -25.86
N ILE A 535 17.81 26.21 -24.95
CA ILE A 535 17.39 27.60 -24.73
C ILE A 535 18.54 28.42 -24.12
N ARG A 536 19.23 27.90 -23.10
CA ARG A 536 20.38 28.57 -22.45
C ARG A 536 21.50 28.84 -23.45
N GLU A 537 21.88 27.85 -24.27
CA GLU A 537 22.86 28.03 -25.35
C GLU A 537 22.43 29.10 -26.36
N SER A 538 21.15 29.16 -26.71
CA SER A 538 20.62 30.18 -27.64
C SER A 538 20.66 31.58 -27.02
N LEU A 539 20.38 31.70 -25.73
CA LEU A 539 20.48 32.95 -24.97
C LEU A 539 21.94 33.38 -24.80
N GLU A 540 22.86 32.45 -24.53
CA GLU A 540 24.30 32.71 -24.40
C GLU A 540 24.91 33.19 -25.73
N LYS A 541 24.60 32.53 -26.85
CA LYS A 541 24.97 32.98 -28.20
C LYS A 541 24.41 34.37 -28.52
N SER A 542 23.16 34.64 -28.10
CA SER A 542 22.52 35.96 -28.26
C SER A 542 23.20 37.03 -27.40
N LEU A 543 23.53 36.70 -26.15
CA LEU A 543 24.17 37.60 -25.18
C LEU A 543 25.58 37.94 -25.63
N SER A 544 26.39 36.96 -26.06
CA SER A 544 27.70 37.19 -26.69
C SER A 544 27.56 38.17 -27.86
N SER A 545 26.62 37.93 -28.77
CA SER A 545 26.39 38.83 -29.91
C SER A 545 25.98 40.25 -29.49
N THR A 546 25.27 40.43 -28.38
CA THR A 546 24.99 41.78 -27.83
C THR A 546 26.21 42.41 -27.16
N THR A 547 27.05 41.64 -26.48
CA THR A 547 28.32 42.11 -25.91
C THR A 547 29.29 42.55 -27.01
N ASP A 548 29.42 41.79 -28.10
CA ASP A 548 30.26 42.14 -29.25
C ASP A 548 29.78 43.46 -29.91
N LYS A 549 28.46 43.63 -30.03
CA LYS A 549 27.83 44.87 -30.54
C LYS A 549 28.05 46.04 -29.59
N LEU A 550 27.91 45.85 -28.28
CA LEU A 550 28.16 46.87 -27.27
C LEU A 550 29.63 47.34 -27.31
N ALA A 551 30.57 46.40 -27.26
CA ALA A 551 32.01 46.70 -27.37
C ALA A 551 32.37 47.40 -28.70
N SER A 552 31.58 47.19 -29.76
CA SER A 552 31.76 47.90 -31.03
C SER A 552 31.12 49.29 -31.05
N ALA A 553 30.02 49.50 -30.32
CA ALA A 553 29.44 50.82 -30.11
C ALA A 553 30.32 51.68 -29.18
N GLU A 554 30.89 51.10 -28.13
CA GLU A 554 31.86 51.74 -27.23
C GLU A 554 33.12 52.18 -27.99
N ARG A 555 33.67 51.32 -28.85
CA ARG A 555 34.78 51.69 -29.75
C ARG A 555 34.43 52.85 -30.68
N HIS A 556 33.24 52.86 -31.28
CA HIS A 556 32.80 54.00 -32.10
C HIS A 556 32.55 55.26 -31.28
N LEU A 557 32.05 55.18 -30.04
CA LEU A 557 31.90 56.34 -29.17
C LEU A 557 33.26 56.96 -28.80
N LEU A 558 34.27 56.14 -28.50
CA LEU A 558 35.64 56.62 -28.25
C LEU A 558 36.26 57.26 -29.50
N GLU A 559 36.02 56.69 -30.70
CA GLU A 559 36.47 57.27 -31.98
C GLU A 559 35.77 58.60 -32.29
N VAL A 560 34.45 58.67 -32.10
CA VAL A 560 33.67 59.90 -32.28
C VAL A 560 34.08 60.96 -31.26
N GLN A 561 34.36 60.58 -30.01
CA GLN A 561 34.84 61.49 -28.98
C GLN A 561 36.24 62.00 -29.29
N ALA A 562 37.20 61.14 -29.64
CA ALA A 562 38.53 61.59 -30.07
C ALA A 562 38.45 62.52 -31.31
N SER A 563 37.52 62.26 -32.23
CA SER A 563 37.26 63.16 -33.36
C SER A 563 36.54 64.45 -32.94
N ALA A 564 35.80 64.48 -31.83
CA ALA A 564 35.23 65.70 -31.26
C ALA A 564 36.33 66.54 -30.58
N ASP A 565 37.15 65.91 -29.75
CA ASP A 565 38.33 66.53 -29.11
C ASP A 565 39.27 67.15 -30.16
N GLU A 566 39.50 66.45 -31.29
CA GLU A 566 40.28 66.99 -32.43
C GLU A 566 39.62 68.21 -33.09
N LYS A 567 38.28 68.27 -33.15
CA LYS A 567 37.56 69.43 -33.69
C LYS A 567 37.58 70.59 -32.71
N ASP A 568 37.45 70.34 -31.42
CA ASP A 568 37.49 71.38 -30.39
C ASP A 568 38.90 71.97 -30.25
N GLU A 569 39.96 71.16 -30.37
CA GLU A 569 41.35 71.63 -30.52
C GLU A 569 41.52 72.51 -31.77
N ARG A 570 41.02 72.06 -32.94
CA ARG A 570 41.03 72.87 -34.18
C ARG A 570 40.22 74.17 -34.04
N LEU A 571 39.13 74.18 -33.28
CA LEU A 571 38.33 75.37 -32.98
C LEU A 571 39.06 76.30 -32.00
N GLY A 572 39.77 75.77 -31.00
CA GLY A 572 40.65 76.53 -30.11
C GLY A 572 41.74 77.24 -30.89
N GLN A 573 42.47 76.53 -31.74
CA GLN A 573 43.48 77.10 -32.63
C GLN A 573 42.91 78.12 -33.64
N ALA A 574 41.63 77.99 -34.03
CA ALA A 574 40.96 78.96 -34.87
C ALA A 574 40.54 80.22 -34.09
N ALA A 575 40.10 80.06 -32.83
CA ALA A 575 39.78 81.17 -31.92
C ALA A 575 41.04 81.96 -31.51
N GLU A 576 42.16 81.29 -31.27
CA GLU A 576 43.47 81.92 -31.05
C GLU A 576 43.90 82.77 -32.26
N LYS A 577 43.84 82.20 -33.47
CA LYS A 577 44.12 82.95 -34.72
C LYS A 577 43.15 84.11 -34.95
N LEU A 578 41.89 84.00 -34.53
CA LEU A 578 40.95 85.12 -34.55
C LEU A 578 41.33 86.19 -33.54
N SER A 579 41.75 85.83 -32.32
CA SER A 579 42.27 86.76 -31.31
C SER A 579 43.52 87.51 -31.81
N ASP A 580 44.45 86.82 -32.48
CA ASP A 580 45.63 87.45 -33.10
C ASP A 580 45.24 88.40 -34.26
N LEU A 581 44.26 88.01 -35.08
CA LEU A 581 43.72 88.87 -36.14
C LEU A 581 42.97 90.09 -35.57
N GLU A 582 42.31 89.96 -34.42
CA GLU A 582 41.70 91.10 -33.71
C GLU A 582 42.74 92.00 -33.05
N ALA A 583 43.78 91.43 -32.43
CA ALA A 583 44.89 92.19 -31.86
C ALA A 583 45.67 92.98 -32.93
N THR A 584 45.98 92.36 -34.07
CA THR A 584 46.62 93.04 -35.21
C THR A 584 45.69 94.06 -35.88
N LYS A 585 44.39 93.80 -35.96
CA LYS A 585 43.38 94.80 -36.37
C LYS A 585 43.34 96.01 -35.43
N VAL A 586 43.44 95.82 -34.11
CA VAL A 586 43.54 96.92 -33.13
C VAL A 586 44.85 97.69 -33.29
N GLN A 587 45.99 97.01 -33.50
CA GLN A 587 47.26 97.66 -33.80
C GLN A 587 47.19 98.51 -35.09
N LEU A 588 46.55 97.99 -36.15
CA LEU A 588 46.32 98.72 -37.40
C LEU A 588 45.37 99.90 -37.20
N GLY A 589 44.33 99.78 -36.37
CA GLY A 589 43.47 100.89 -35.96
C GLY A 589 44.26 102.01 -35.29
N ASN A 590 45.01 101.68 -34.23
CA ASN A 590 45.89 102.63 -33.53
C ASN A 590 46.92 103.28 -34.47
N ARG A 591 47.43 102.54 -35.47
CA ARG A 591 48.35 103.05 -36.49
C ARG A 591 47.66 104.02 -37.45
N VAL A 592 46.42 103.77 -37.83
CA VAL A 592 45.59 104.68 -38.64
C VAL A 592 45.25 105.95 -37.86
N ASP A 593 44.85 105.84 -36.59
CA ASP A 593 44.53 107.00 -35.74
C ASP A 593 45.76 107.89 -35.52
N HIS A 594 46.94 107.29 -35.32
CA HIS A 594 48.21 108.02 -35.24
C HIS A 594 48.54 108.74 -36.55
N LEU A 595 48.39 108.08 -37.72
CA LEU A 595 48.59 108.71 -39.03
C LEU A 595 47.56 109.83 -39.30
N GLN A 596 46.32 109.70 -38.81
CA GLN A 596 45.34 110.80 -38.85
C GLN A 596 45.74 111.96 -37.95
N GLN A 597 46.36 111.70 -36.79
CA GLN A 597 46.88 112.73 -35.90
C GLN A 597 48.08 113.48 -36.53
N GLU A 598 48.99 112.77 -37.21
CA GLU A 598 50.09 113.36 -37.99
C GLU A 598 49.58 114.15 -39.21
N LEU A 599 48.57 113.64 -39.92
CA LEU A 599 47.89 114.38 -40.98
C LEU A 599 47.20 115.65 -40.42
N GLY A 600 46.67 115.58 -39.20
CA GLY A 600 46.09 116.70 -38.48
C GLY A 600 47.11 117.72 -37.98
N SER A 601 48.32 117.32 -37.58
CA SER A 601 49.38 118.25 -37.17
C SER A 601 50.04 118.91 -38.38
N THR A 602 50.34 118.16 -39.44
CA THR A 602 50.85 118.70 -40.71
C THR A 602 49.85 119.65 -41.37
N LYS A 603 48.54 119.34 -41.35
CA LYS A 603 47.50 120.26 -41.86
C LYS A 603 47.41 121.57 -41.06
N ARG A 604 47.64 121.56 -39.74
CA ARG A 604 47.76 122.79 -38.94
C ARG A 604 49.01 123.58 -39.33
N ALA A 605 50.18 122.94 -39.36
CA ALA A 605 51.43 123.59 -39.76
C ALA A 605 51.37 124.19 -41.18
N LEU A 606 50.66 123.55 -42.11
CA LEU A 606 50.42 124.07 -43.45
C LEU A 606 49.51 125.32 -43.43
N SER A 607 48.48 125.34 -42.57
CA SER A 607 47.65 126.52 -42.31
C SER A 607 48.44 127.67 -41.64
N ASP A 608 49.36 127.34 -40.72
CA ASP A 608 50.22 128.33 -40.07
C ASP A 608 51.22 128.96 -41.06
N LEU A 609 51.78 128.14 -41.96
CA LEU A 609 52.61 128.59 -43.08
C LEU A 609 51.82 129.45 -44.08
N GLN A 610 50.58 129.09 -44.42
CA GLN A 610 49.69 129.93 -45.23
C GLN A 610 49.43 131.29 -44.56
N GLY A 611 49.20 131.31 -43.24
CA GLY A 611 49.09 132.53 -42.45
C GLY A 611 50.39 133.33 -42.37
N LEU A 612 51.57 132.70 -42.48
CA LEU A 612 52.86 133.39 -42.59
C LEU A 612 53.00 134.07 -43.96
N VAL A 613 52.74 133.34 -45.05
CA VAL A 613 52.77 133.85 -46.43
C VAL A 613 51.81 135.02 -46.63
N GLY A 614 50.61 134.97 -46.04
CA GLY A 614 49.66 136.09 -46.05
C GLY A 614 50.28 137.39 -45.49
N ARG A 615 50.89 137.32 -44.30
CA ARG A 615 51.54 138.47 -43.65
C ARG A 615 52.73 139.00 -44.45
N SER A 616 53.56 138.13 -45.03
CA SER A 616 54.67 138.56 -45.89
C SER A 616 54.19 139.23 -47.19
N ASN A 617 53.02 138.85 -47.71
CA ASN A 617 52.42 139.53 -48.86
C ASN A 617 51.85 140.92 -48.48
N GLU A 618 51.33 141.10 -47.27
CA GLU A 618 50.92 142.41 -46.74
C GLU A 618 52.14 143.33 -46.49
N GLU A 619 53.25 142.80 -45.97
CA GLU A 619 54.52 143.51 -45.90
C GLU A 619 55.04 143.88 -47.30
N LEU A 620 54.99 142.98 -48.27
CA LEU A 620 55.39 143.30 -49.66
C LEU A 620 54.51 144.39 -50.27
N ALA A 621 53.17 144.31 -50.14
CA ALA A 621 52.25 145.31 -50.68
C ALA A 621 52.48 146.72 -50.07
N THR A 622 52.80 146.78 -48.77
CA THR A 622 53.14 148.06 -48.12
C THR A 622 54.51 148.59 -48.53
N LYS A 623 55.50 147.72 -48.76
CA LYS A 623 56.80 148.09 -49.35
C LYS A 623 56.66 148.62 -50.78
N GLU A 624 55.91 147.92 -51.63
CA GLU A 624 55.61 148.29 -53.02
C GLU A 624 55.02 149.71 -53.10
N SER A 625 54.03 150.01 -52.24
CA SER A 625 53.43 151.34 -52.09
C SER A 625 54.47 152.43 -51.75
N THR A 626 55.38 152.16 -50.80
CA THR A 626 56.45 153.12 -50.46
C THR A 626 57.48 153.31 -51.58
N ILE A 627 57.73 152.30 -52.42
CA ILE A 627 58.61 152.43 -53.59
C ILE A 627 57.96 153.31 -54.67
N GLN A 628 56.66 153.15 -54.91
CA GLN A 628 55.92 153.99 -55.86
C GLN A 628 55.91 155.47 -55.44
N ASP A 629 55.61 155.77 -54.17
CA ASP A 629 55.65 157.13 -53.62
C ASP A 629 57.05 157.77 -53.66
N LEU A 630 58.12 156.99 -53.47
CA LEU A 630 59.49 157.45 -53.65
C LEU A 630 59.84 157.71 -55.13
N SER A 631 59.36 156.87 -56.05
CA SER A 631 59.63 157.05 -57.50
C SER A 631 58.99 158.33 -58.06
N ALA A 632 57.77 158.66 -57.62
CA ALA A 632 57.10 159.90 -57.99
C ALA A 632 57.86 161.14 -57.50
N LYS A 633 58.44 161.07 -56.29
CA LYS A 633 59.25 162.16 -55.71
C LYS A 633 60.60 162.34 -56.38
N LEU A 634 61.16 161.29 -56.97
CA LEU A 634 62.38 161.37 -57.76
C LEU A 634 62.12 162.08 -59.10
N ALA A 635 61.07 161.69 -59.83
CA ALA A 635 60.72 162.30 -61.11
C ALA A 635 60.43 163.82 -60.98
N ASP A 636 59.70 164.24 -59.94
CA ASP A 636 59.45 165.67 -59.67
C ASP A 636 60.73 166.44 -59.27
N ALA A 637 61.75 165.77 -58.74
CA ALA A 637 63.06 166.38 -58.49
C ALA A 637 63.86 166.54 -59.79
N GLU A 638 63.89 165.52 -60.66
CA GLU A 638 64.57 165.55 -61.96
C GLU A 638 63.99 166.65 -62.88
N GLN A 639 62.67 166.77 -62.95
CA GLN A 639 61.97 167.81 -63.72
C GLN A 639 62.41 169.23 -63.32
N ARG A 640 62.68 169.48 -62.02
CA ARG A 640 63.11 170.78 -61.49
C ARG A 640 64.56 171.13 -61.87
N VAL A 641 65.43 170.13 -62.05
CA VAL A 641 66.83 170.34 -62.46
C VAL A 641 66.89 170.83 -63.91
N VAL A 642 66.16 170.18 -64.82
CA VAL A 642 66.10 170.56 -66.25
C VAL A 642 65.68 172.02 -66.42
N ILE A 643 64.60 172.44 -65.74
CA ILE A 643 64.09 173.82 -65.78
C ILE A 643 65.13 174.83 -65.25
N ALA A 644 65.94 174.46 -64.26
CA ALA A 644 67.00 175.31 -63.72
C ALA A 644 68.21 175.44 -64.65
N GLU A 645 68.57 174.37 -65.38
CA GLU A 645 69.68 174.39 -66.34
C GLU A 645 69.32 175.18 -67.61
N GLU A 646 68.11 175.04 -68.15
CA GLU A 646 67.63 175.88 -69.27
C GLU A 646 67.61 177.38 -68.89
N ALA A 647 67.13 177.71 -67.69
CA ALA A 647 67.12 179.09 -67.20
C ALA A 647 68.52 179.69 -67.06
N ARG A 648 69.52 178.89 -66.66
CA ARG A 648 70.92 179.30 -66.60
C ARG A 648 71.52 179.51 -67.99
N LEU A 649 71.29 178.59 -68.92
CA LEU A 649 71.81 178.66 -70.29
C LEU A 649 71.26 179.89 -71.04
N MET A 650 70.02 180.29 -70.74
CA MET A 650 69.41 181.55 -71.21
C MET A 650 69.99 182.82 -70.56
N SER A 651 70.62 182.71 -69.39
CA SER A 651 71.32 183.82 -68.72
C SER A 651 72.73 184.01 -69.32
N ASP A 652 73.49 182.92 -69.47
CA ASP A 652 74.89 182.97 -69.89
C ASP A 652 75.02 183.52 -71.33
N ASN A 653 74.17 183.06 -72.28
CA ASN A 653 74.07 183.64 -73.63
C ASN A 653 73.76 185.15 -73.64
N ARG A 654 73.02 185.64 -72.64
CA ARG A 654 72.62 187.05 -72.53
C ARG A 654 73.76 187.92 -71.98
N ALA A 655 74.62 187.35 -71.14
CA ALA A 655 75.86 188.00 -70.69
C ALA A 655 76.88 188.12 -71.84
N GLU A 656 77.07 187.06 -72.63
CA GLU A 656 77.99 187.09 -73.77
C GLU A 656 77.60 188.13 -74.83
N GLY A 657 76.31 188.28 -75.12
CA GLY A 657 75.82 189.33 -76.03
C GLY A 657 76.20 190.74 -75.59
N VAL A 658 76.04 191.05 -74.28
CA VAL A 658 76.45 192.34 -73.70
C VAL A 658 77.97 192.52 -73.75
N GLN A 659 78.74 191.45 -73.50
CA GLN A 659 80.20 191.47 -73.57
C GLN A 659 80.71 191.78 -74.99
N GLN A 660 80.10 191.20 -76.02
CA GLN A 660 80.44 191.48 -77.42
C GLN A 660 80.05 192.91 -77.85
N GLU A 661 78.92 193.44 -77.37
CA GLU A 661 78.51 194.82 -77.68
C GLU A 661 79.39 195.86 -76.97
N LEU A 662 79.85 195.57 -75.75
CA LEU A 662 80.88 196.35 -75.05
C LEU A 662 82.19 196.36 -75.83
N ASN A 663 82.70 195.19 -76.25
CA ASN A 663 83.95 195.12 -77.00
C ASN A 663 83.88 195.85 -78.35
N ARG A 664 82.74 195.78 -79.08
CA ARG A 664 82.54 196.58 -80.30
C ARG A 664 82.54 198.10 -80.03
N LYS A 665 81.99 198.54 -78.90
CA LYS A 665 82.01 199.96 -78.49
C LYS A 665 83.42 200.40 -78.06
N ILE A 666 84.18 199.54 -77.38
CA ILE A 666 85.57 199.80 -77.00
C ILE A 666 86.42 200.01 -78.26
N SER A 667 86.44 199.05 -79.20
CA SER A 667 87.24 199.22 -80.42
C SER A 667 86.78 200.36 -81.33
N SER A 668 85.48 200.67 -81.36
CA SER A 668 84.96 201.87 -82.06
C SER A 668 85.34 203.20 -81.38
N LEU A 669 85.71 203.19 -80.09
CA LEU A 669 86.26 204.35 -79.39
C LEU A 669 87.78 204.41 -79.52
N GLU A 670 88.48 203.28 -79.46
CA GLU A 670 89.93 203.18 -79.70
C GLU A 670 90.29 203.64 -81.12
N GLU A 671 89.54 203.25 -82.14
CA GLU A 671 89.72 203.70 -83.53
C GLU A 671 89.49 205.21 -83.69
N LYS A 672 88.56 205.79 -82.91
CA LYS A 672 88.34 207.25 -82.88
C LYS A 672 89.45 207.99 -82.15
N VAL A 673 89.92 207.47 -81.02
CA VAL A 673 91.07 208.04 -80.30
C VAL A 673 92.32 208.00 -81.19
N ALA A 674 92.57 206.90 -81.91
CA ALA A 674 93.67 206.83 -82.87
C ALA A 674 93.53 207.82 -84.05
N ALA A 675 92.30 208.06 -84.53
CA ALA A 675 92.04 209.08 -85.55
C ALA A 675 92.23 210.51 -85.01
N ASP A 676 91.74 210.80 -83.80
CA ASP A 676 91.92 212.09 -83.14
C ASP A 676 93.39 212.34 -82.77
N GLU A 677 94.13 211.33 -82.33
CA GLU A 677 95.59 211.38 -82.10
C GLU A 677 96.37 211.58 -83.40
N SER A 678 95.97 210.94 -84.50
CA SER A 678 96.51 211.20 -85.84
C SER A 678 96.29 212.66 -86.25
N GLN A 679 95.07 213.18 -86.04
CA GLN A 679 94.71 214.56 -86.34
C GLN A 679 95.48 215.55 -85.44
N ILE A 680 95.61 215.27 -84.14
CA ILE A 680 96.46 216.01 -83.19
C ILE A 680 97.94 215.96 -83.60
N GLY A 681 98.42 214.85 -84.17
CA GLY A 681 99.75 214.71 -84.74
C GLY A 681 99.98 215.63 -85.94
N THR A 682 99.04 215.66 -86.89
CA THR A 682 99.10 216.62 -88.02
C THR A 682 99.01 218.08 -87.55
N LEU A 683 98.17 218.38 -86.56
CA LEU A 683 98.07 219.72 -85.96
C LEU A 683 99.34 220.11 -85.19
N HIS A 684 100.02 219.18 -84.52
CA HIS A 684 101.33 219.44 -83.91
C HIS A 684 102.45 219.59 -84.95
N SER A 685 102.39 218.89 -86.09
CA SER A 685 103.32 219.11 -87.20
C SER A 685 103.12 220.49 -87.83
N MET A 686 101.87 220.90 -88.04
CA MET A 686 101.52 222.28 -88.44
C MET A 686 101.97 223.31 -87.41
N ARG A 687 101.76 223.03 -86.11
CA ARG A 687 102.21 223.90 -85.01
C ARG A 687 103.74 224.05 -85.01
N ALA A 688 104.49 222.96 -85.14
CA ALA A 688 105.94 223.00 -85.23
C ALA A 688 106.42 223.82 -86.45
N SER A 689 105.70 223.72 -87.58
CA SER A 689 105.96 224.55 -88.77
C SER A 689 105.61 226.04 -88.59
N LEU A 690 104.82 226.40 -87.58
CA LEU A 690 104.44 227.78 -87.24
C LEU A 690 105.26 228.35 -86.07
N GLU A 691 105.66 227.54 -85.09
CA GLU A 691 106.56 227.96 -84.01
C GLU A 691 107.97 228.23 -84.54
N VAL A 692 108.43 227.53 -85.59
CA VAL A 692 109.65 227.88 -86.34
C VAL A 692 109.51 229.19 -87.14
N GLN A 693 108.28 229.68 -87.37
CA GLN A 693 108.03 231.05 -87.88
C GLN A 693 107.84 232.09 -86.77
N LEU A 694 107.75 231.68 -85.49
CA LEU A 694 107.51 232.55 -84.35
C LEU A 694 108.69 232.69 -83.37
N ASP A 695 109.83 232.06 -83.67
CA ASP A 695 111.15 232.43 -83.14
C ASP A 695 111.60 233.87 -83.53
N GLN A 696 110.73 234.66 -84.18
CA GLN A 696 110.88 236.10 -84.40
C GLN A 696 110.12 237.00 -83.41
N GLU A 697 109.12 236.53 -82.64
CA GLU A 697 108.45 237.36 -81.62
C GLU A 697 108.09 236.64 -80.30
N ARG A 698 108.88 236.97 -79.26
CA ARG A 698 108.46 237.23 -77.85
C ARG A 698 107.79 236.11 -77.01
N ALA A 699 108.64 235.37 -76.29
CA ALA A 699 108.85 235.53 -74.84
C ALA A 699 107.74 235.24 -73.77
N VAL A 700 108.09 234.32 -72.84
CA VAL A 700 107.64 234.18 -71.40
C VAL A 700 106.22 233.53 -71.13
N PRO A 701 105.70 233.30 -69.88
CA PRO A 701 105.49 231.91 -69.41
C PRO A 701 104.17 231.56 -68.62
N ARG A 702 104.09 230.30 -68.10
CA ARG A 702 103.28 229.77 -66.94
C ARG A 702 101.75 229.63 -67.08
N GLY A 703 101.17 228.60 -66.41
CA GLY A 703 99.88 228.76 -65.69
C GLY A 703 98.82 227.62 -65.65
N ASP A 704 98.94 226.70 -64.67
CA ASP A 704 97.94 226.28 -63.64
C ASP A 704 96.45 225.82 -63.92
N GLY A 705 95.90 225.01 -62.98
CA GLY A 705 94.46 224.68 -62.75
C GLY A 705 93.81 223.49 -63.50
N GLY A 706 92.76 222.78 -63.01
CA GLY A 706 92.15 222.67 -61.66
C GLY A 706 90.71 222.07 -61.58
N GLY A 707 90.38 221.24 -60.57
CA GLY A 707 89.01 220.83 -60.11
C GLY A 707 88.32 219.60 -60.78
N GLY A 708 87.29 218.93 -60.20
CA GLY A 708 86.70 218.96 -58.83
C GLY A 708 85.30 218.29 -58.67
N VAL A 709 84.80 218.18 -57.41
CA VAL A 709 83.39 217.91 -56.95
C VAL A 709 82.86 216.44 -56.90
N ALA A 710 81.79 216.16 -56.12
CA ALA A 710 81.13 214.87 -55.78
C ALA A 710 79.67 215.06 -55.26
N TYR A 711 78.84 214.02 -54.96
CA TYR A 711 77.76 213.94 -53.89
C TYR A 711 76.59 212.88 -54.02
N HIS A 712 76.09 212.41 -52.84
CA HIS A 712 74.70 212.09 -52.36
C HIS A 712 73.80 210.84 -52.73
N HIS A 713 73.36 210.13 -51.66
CA HIS A 713 71.99 209.59 -51.27
C HIS A 713 71.16 208.60 -52.15
N ALA A 714 70.16 207.82 -51.64
CA ALA A 714 69.81 207.25 -50.31
C ALA A 714 68.57 206.28 -50.37
N ILE A 715 68.25 205.56 -49.26
CA ILE A 715 67.02 204.74 -48.96
C ILE A 715 66.89 203.40 -49.75
N GLY A 716 66.46 202.24 -49.23
CA GLY A 716 65.98 201.75 -47.91
C GLY A 716 65.17 200.42 -48.06
N SER A 717 64.67 199.66 -47.06
CA SER A 717 64.88 199.58 -45.59
C SER A 717 64.12 198.36 -44.94
N GLY A 718 64.80 197.41 -44.27
CA GLY A 718 64.21 196.41 -43.33
C GLY A 718 64.06 194.94 -43.84
N ALA A 719 63.85 193.90 -43.00
CA ALA A 719 63.90 193.79 -41.53
C ALA A 719 63.98 192.31 -40.99
N LYS A 720 64.73 192.11 -39.87
CA LYS A 720 64.46 191.36 -38.60
C LYS A 720 63.41 190.19 -38.50
N PRO A 721 63.47 189.29 -37.47
CA PRO A 721 64.59 188.53 -36.85
C PRO A 721 64.17 187.11 -36.28
N THR A 722 64.92 186.56 -35.29
CA THR A 722 64.62 185.44 -34.33
C THR A 722 64.89 183.97 -34.73
N CYS A 723 64.94 182.97 -33.81
CA CYS A 723 65.60 182.78 -32.49
C CYS A 723 65.32 181.34 -31.94
N CYS A 724 66.14 180.81 -31.00
CA CYS A 724 65.89 179.57 -30.19
C CYS A 724 65.82 178.24 -30.98
N ARG A 725 65.86 177.00 -30.43
CA ARG A 725 66.17 176.30 -29.13
C ARG A 725 66.48 174.81 -29.53
N ARG A 726 67.17 173.86 -28.84
CA ARG A 726 67.63 173.55 -27.46
C ARG A 726 66.93 172.31 -26.85
N GLY A 727 67.66 171.20 -26.67
CA GLY A 727 67.30 170.03 -25.82
C GLY A 727 66.38 168.97 -26.47
N GLY A 728 66.25 167.73 -25.99
CA GLY A 728 66.93 166.97 -24.90
C GLY A 728 67.31 165.55 -25.40
N LYS A 729 68.00 164.63 -24.70
CA LYS A 729 68.11 164.22 -23.28
C LYS A 729 66.92 163.42 -22.70
N ASN A 730 67.28 162.42 -21.88
CA ASN A 730 66.47 161.38 -21.20
C ASN A 730 66.09 160.19 -22.13
N SER A 731 66.14 158.90 -21.76
CA SER A 731 66.20 158.14 -20.49
C SER A 731 64.86 157.86 -19.78
N TRP A 732 64.88 156.89 -18.85
CA TRP A 732 63.75 156.24 -18.12
C TRP A 732 63.06 155.14 -18.97
N ARG A 733 62.80 153.88 -18.50
CA ARG A 733 62.35 153.34 -17.18
C ARG A 733 60.89 153.77 -16.94
N THR A 734 59.91 152.88 -16.76
CA THR A 734 59.91 151.85 -15.72
C THR A 734 59.68 150.39 -16.17
N GLU A 735 58.65 149.72 -15.66
CA GLU A 735 58.65 148.30 -15.22
C GLU A 735 57.20 147.72 -15.23
N SER A 736 57.00 146.50 -14.68
CA SER A 736 55.71 145.76 -14.45
C SER A 736 55.13 144.92 -15.61
N ALA A 737 54.37 143.82 -15.40
CA ALA A 737 54.22 142.96 -14.20
C ALA A 737 53.42 141.63 -14.46
N VAL A 738 53.88 140.53 -13.87
CA VAL A 738 53.10 139.50 -13.10
C VAL A 738 52.06 138.61 -13.85
N ILE A 739 51.66 137.52 -13.18
CA ILE A 739 50.68 136.46 -13.52
C ILE A 739 51.18 135.39 -14.53
N GLY A 740 51.04 134.07 -14.29
CA GLY A 740 50.61 133.38 -13.07
C GLY A 740 50.04 131.96 -13.29
N GLY A 741 50.13 131.09 -12.28
CA GLY A 741 49.56 129.73 -12.26
C GLY A 741 50.53 128.63 -12.75
N ARG A 742 50.80 127.51 -12.06
CA ARG A 742 50.40 127.01 -10.71
C ARG A 742 48.94 126.60 -10.46
N ALA A 743 48.60 125.39 -10.90
CA ALA A 743 47.63 124.44 -10.31
C ALA A 743 48.09 123.01 -10.73
N GLN A 744 48.17 121.95 -9.90
CA GLN A 744 47.22 121.31 -8.98
C GLN A 744 46.16 120.41 -9.67
N GLY A 745 45.99 119.20 -9.13
CA GLY A 745 45.26 118.05 -9.71
C GLY A 745 46.19 116.82 -9.75
N ALA A 746 46.06 115.72 -8.98
CA ALA A 746 44.90 114.99 -8.44
C ALA A 746 44.11 114.23 -9.55
N GLN A 747 43.59 113.01 -9.34
CA GLN A 747 43.58 112.12 -8.16
C GLN A 747 43.17 110.68 -8.56
N GLY A 748 43.62 109.65 -7.82
CA GLY A 748 43.12 108.27 -7.94
C GLY A 748 43.55 107.49 -9.19
N GLY A 749 43.27 106.17 -9.29
CA GLY A 749 42.67 105.27 -8.29
C GLY A 749 42.13 103.97 -8.92
N VAL A 750 41.56 103.07 -8.09
CA VAL A 750 40.76 101.89 -8.50
C VAL A 750 41.56 100.81 -9.28
N GLN A 751 42.10 99.79 -8.61
CA GLN A 751 41.42 98.51 -8.29
C GLN A 751 40.72 97.78 -9.46
N SER A 752 41.28 96.66 -9.92
CA SER A 752 40.49 95.42 -10.04
C SER A 752 41.32 94.14 -10.19
N LYS A 753 40.86 93.11 -9.45
CA LYS A 753 40.67 91.71 -9.86
C LYS A 753 41.68 91.06 -10.84
N ARG A 754 42.34 90.01 -10.33
CA ARG A 754 42.15 88.57 -10.70
C ARG A 754 42.08 88.20 -12.19
N PRO A 755 42.72 87.08 -12.59
CA PRO A 755 42.29 85.73 -12.14
C PRO A 755 42.57 85.36 -10.68
#